data_AF-A0A949X560-F1
#
_entry.id   AF-A0A949X560-F1
#
_cell.length_a   1.000
_cell.length_b   1.000
_cell.length_c   1.000
_cell.angle_alpha   90.00
_cell.angle_beta   90.00
_cell.angle_gamma   90.00
#
_symmetry.space_group_name_H-M   'P 1'
#
loop_
_entity.id
_entity.type
_entity.pdbx_description
1 polymer ?
#
loop_
_entity_poly.entity_id
_entity_poly.type
_entity_poly.pdbx_seq_one_letter_code
_entity_poly.pdbx_strand_id
1 'polypeptide(L)'
;MAISTRVPRLCASGLLIAALTGFGLAPLGHAEDTPTNTAPSDGGDCIAITDDGTVRAPGPGDCARFGTAGPGRSTETARNVILIVGDGMDQQTITAARNYLKGAGGRFAGIDELPATGTYTHHSIDRDGSFNLVTDSAASATAWTSGTKTYNGAIGVDLEGEPVPNIVELAKKAGMRTGNVTTSEVQDATPASLAAHAVGRKCYGPEEDKHERCQGGEYSEQYRNNGGLGSISEQLVETRADITLGGGMESFREIVQEGGPARTPYLDSTMTWQEGRSVLDNATDAGYTVVTTAEELGAVERASQEEPVLGLFNDGNLTTRFAPSTATVGGAQKPPETCSANDTGSEPELAEMTSTALRLLDDPEAETGFFLQVESASIDKRNHAADACGMIGEVERIDEAIQEALDFARADGNTLVLLAADHAHSAQILPDSAESVSPATRLATNDGVGQAVGYGTLPAEVIEGEEKFSTQHNGAELRVAAFGPGADNVIGMIDQTDMFYVMANALRLGDWEVAESSPFQSIDLKKAAAARDDVRETCYLVTADGGAPQPGDCAHYGTQGHGLSTDKAKNVVLMISDGTGNSEITSARNYLVGPSGRLPGYDNFDFTGSATTYALSRSTGQPDLVTDSAASGSAWNSGIKTYNGAVGVDVTGVPVPTMAELAKAKGMKIGNVTTAEVQDATPAAFATHALNRKCYGPEKDKNNEKCQGPDMDSQYRENGGLGSISEQIVDLRADVTLGGGREAFEQIVQRGGMWAGNDWTEGKSVLENAEAQGYQIVSTTEEMQRLSDAHTGSPVLGLFAPGNLPRHYAQSIPTEDGAIAPAQQCSANSERGPEIPSLEQMTTTALDLLRNDAGFLLQVEAASVDKAGHDADACGQFGEFSDYDATLAAVREWVETTGEPTLIISTTDHAHTSQITNPGAITAGRTITLAGTTPGVEMTMNYATAPSNEDDVALGGQTHTGAQIQVAASGPGAQNVVGQLDQTDIFYVAANALELDTDPGAIDLSPQWDKQAQYDATSSNTHTVWWILAGVSVIVVVGGIALLSSRSRTS
;
A
#
# COMPACT_ATOMS: atom_id res chain seq x y z
N MET A 1 5.80 39.06 -47.30
CA MET A 1 4.54 39.57 -47.86
C MET A 1 3.52 39.52 -46.75
N ALA A 2 3.31 40.63 -46.06
CA ALA A 2 2.27 41.63 -46.36
C ALA A 2 0.88 41.10 -45.93
N ILE A 3 0.42 41.44 -44.72
CA ILE A 3 -0.32 42.67 -44.35
C ILE A 3 -1.83 42.39 -44.33
N SER A 4 -2.45 42.57 -43.16
CA SER A 4 -3.53 43.54 -42.96
C SER A 4 -3.88 43.58 -41.46
N THR A 5 -3.47 44.56 -40.65
CA THR A 5 -3.87 45.99 -40.57
C THR A 5 -5.34 46.18 -40.17
N ARG A 6 -5.75 47.07 -39.23
CA ARG A 6 -5.10 48.11 -38.41
C ARG A 6 -6.24 48.85 -37.63
N VAL A 7 -5.96 49.35 -36.40
CA VAL A 7 -6.09 50.79 -35.96
C VAL A 7 -7.52 51.31 -35.59
N PRO A 8 -7.69 52.34 -34.71
CA PRO A 8 -6.95 52.71 -33.47
C PRO A 8 -7.74 53.53 -32.39
N ARG A 9 -7.05 53.84 -31.27
CA ARG A 9 -6.90 55.11 -30.50
C ARG A 9 -8.11 56.01 -30.16
N LEU A 10 -8.13 56.46 -28.89
CA LEU A 10 -8.05 57.89 -28.54
C LEU A 10 -7.53 58.14 -27.11
N CYS A 11 -6.72 59.19 -26.99
CA CYS A 11 -5.96 59.66 -25.83
C CYS A 11 -6.78 60.47 -24.80
N ALA A 12 -6.32 60.56 -23.55
CA ALA A 12 -6.01 61.84 -22.86
C ALA A 12 -5.41 61.66 -21.44
N SER A 13 -4.16 62.11 -21.29
CA SER A 13 -3.61 63.02 -20.26
C SER A 13 -3.94 62.86 -18.76
N GLY A 14 -2.91 62.61 -17.95
CA GLY A 14 -2.47 63.61 -16.94
C GLY A 14 -2.39 63.19 -15.46
N LEU A 15 -1.14 63.25 -14.95
CA LEU A 15 -0.65 63.52 -13.58
C LEU A 15 -0.41 62.37 -12.57
N LEU A 16 0.92 62.14 -12.41
CA LEU A 16 1.71 61.80 -11.23
C LEU A 16 1.05 61.95 -9.84
N ILE A 17 1.13 60.88 -9.05
CA ILE A 17 1.78 60.88 -7.71
C ILE A 17 2.66 59.62 -7.64
N ALA A 18 3.93 59.78 -7.26
CA ALA A 18 4.92 58.72 -7.14
C ALA A 18 5.24 58.39 -5.67
N ALA A 19 5.78 57.17 -5.49
CA ALA A 19 6.71 56.72 -4.44
C ALA A 19 6.05 56.02 -3.23
N LEU A 20 6.47 54.83 -2.73
CA LEU A 20 7.78 54.16 -2.80
C LEU A 20 7.68 52.61 -2.80
N THR A 21 8.64 51.98 -3.53
CA THR A 21 9.42 50.73 -3.26
C THR A 21 8.70 49.41 -2.94
N GLY A 22 8.88 48.28 -3.63
CA GLY A 22 9.88 47.86 -4.62
C GLY A 22 10.87 46.86 -4.03
N PHE A 23 10.60 45.55 -4.18
CA PHE A 23 11.56 44.49 -4.53
C PHE A 23 10.76 43.31 -5.08
N GLY A 24 10.68 43.22 -6.42
CA GLY A 24 10.19 42.04 -7.12
C GLY A 24 11.34 41.06 -7.28
N LEU A 25 11.14 39.83 -6.84
CA LEU A 25 12.01 38.70 -7.15
C LEU A 25 11.91 38.41 -8.65
N ALA A 26 13.07 38.38 -9.31
CA ALA A 26 13.20 37.83 -10.66
C ALA A 26 13.01 36.30 -10.57
N PRO A 27 12.37 35.65 -11.56
CA PRO A 27 12.32 34.20 -11.60
C PRO A 27 13.76 33.69 -11.79
N LEU A 28 14.22 32.89 -10.85
CA LEU A 28 15.46 32.13 -11.00
C LEU A 28 15.26 31.19 -12.19
N GLY A 29 16.18 31.28 -13.16
CA GLY A 29 16.21 30.40 -14.31
C GLY A 29 16.32 28.97 -13.83
N HIS A 30 15.42 28.13 -14.32
CA HIS A 30 15.53 26.68 -14.22
C HIS A 30 16.90 26.27 -14.78
N ALA A 31 17.66 25.53 -13.99
CA ALA A 31 18.77 24.78 -14.53
C ALA A 31 18.17 23.64 -15.36
N GLU A 32 18.13 23.83 -16.68
CA GLU A 32 17.95 22.73 -17.63
C GLU A 32 19.25 21.89 -17.74
N ASP A 33 19.02 20.59 -17.93
CA ASP A 33 19.89 19.54 -18.48
C ASP A 33 20.74 18.65 -17.56
N THR A 34 20.18 17.48 -17.21
CA THR A 34 20.67 16.15 -17.66
C THR A 34 19.49 15.15 -17.70
N PRO A 35 19.53 14.06 -18.49
CA PRO A 35 18.70 13.85 -19.69
C PRO A 35 17.58 12.81 -19.51
N THR A 36 16.45 13.03 -20.19
CA THR A 36 15.40 12.05 -20.61
C THR A 36 15.19 10.81 -19.73
N ASN A 37 14.59 11.00 -18.56
CA ASN A 37 13.73 10.00 -17.92
C ASN A 37 12.28 10.46 -18.16
N THR A 38 11.37 9.58 -18.55
CA THR A 38 9.97 9.92 -18.80
C THR A 38 9.34 10.42 -17.52
N ALA A 39 9.16 11.75 -17.42
CA ALA A 39 8.39 12.33 -16.32
C ALA A 39 6.97 11.74 -16.37
N PRO A 40 6.42 11.28 -15.23
CA PRO A 40 5.05 10.78 -15.20
C PRO A 40 4.08 11.85 -15.72
N SER A 41 3.05 11.44 -16.46
CA SER A 41 1.98 12.32 -16.92
C SER A 41 1.17 12.85 -15.73
N ASP A 42 0.53 14.00 -15.93
CA ASP A 42 -0.43 14.59 -14.98
C ASP A 42 -1.85 14.00 -15.15
N GLY A 43 -2.00 12.98 -16.00
CA GLY A 43 -3.29 12.36 -16.32
C GLY A 43 -4.17 13.17 -17.27
N GLY A 44 -3.72 14.34 -17.76
CA GLY A 44 -4.51 15.19 -18.66
C GLY A 44 -4.90 14.49 -19.96
N ASP A 45 -4.02 13.64 -20.47
CA ASP A 45 -4.25 12.83 -21.67
C ASP A 45 -5.21 11.64 -21.43
N CYS A 46 -5.60 11.35 -20.18
CA CYS A 46 -6.63 10.33 -19.90
C CYS A 46 -8.06 10.90 -19.86
N ILE A 47 -8.21 12.23 -19.87
CA ILE A 47 -9.53 12.87 -19.82
C ILE A 47 -10.27 12.62 -21.15
N ALA A 48 -11.36 11.86 -21.07
CA ALA A 48 -12.18 11.47 -22.22
C ALA A 48 -13.20 12.55 -22.63
N ILE A 49 -13.48 13.53 -21.77
CA ILE A 49 -14.36 14.67 -22.07
C ILE A 49 -13.51 15.88 -22.44
N THR A 50 -13.60 16.32 -23.70
CA THR A 50 -12.86 17.49 -24.21
C THR A 50 -13.42 18.81 -23.67
N ASP A 51 -12.66 19.91 -23.79
CA ASP A 51 -13.08 21.26 -23.34
C ASP A 51 -14.43 21.75 -23.92
N ASP A 52 -14.82 21.26 -25.10
CA ASP A 52 -16.11 21.57 -25.76
C ASP A 52 -17.22 20.57 -25.41
N GLY A 53 -16.95 19.61 -24.51
CA GLY A 53 -17.91 18.65 -23.97
C GLY A 53 -18.15 17.42 -24.86
N THR A 54 -17.26 17.14 -25.82
CA THR A 54 -17.35 15.91 -26.64
C THR A 54 -16.59 14.77 -26.00
N VAL A 55 -17.06 13.54 -26.22
CA VAL A 55 -16.38 12.32 -25.76
C VAL A 55 -15.39 11.88 -26.82
N ARG A 56 -14.17 11.51 -26.38
CA ARG A 56 -13.19 10.78 -27.19
C ARG A 56 -12.81 9.49 -26.46
N ALA A 57 -12.60 8.39 -27.19
CA ALA A 57 -11.82 7.29 -26.64
C ALA A 57 -10.37 7.71 -26.39
N PRO A 58 -9.82 7.44 -25.19
CA PRO A 58 -8.39 7.43 -24.99
C PRO A 58 -7.75 6.39 -25.90
N GLY A 59 -6.65 6.75 -26.56
CA GLY A 59 -5.85 5.80 -27.33
C GLY A 59 -4.92 4.96 -26.45
N PRO A 60 -4.22 3.97 -27.03
CA PRO A 60 -3.19 3.24 -26.32
C PRO A 60 -2.13 4.18 -25.74
N GLY A 61 -1.92 4.12 -24.42
CA GLY A 61 -0.92 4.91 -23.70
C GLY A 61 -1.36 6.30 -23.24
N ASP A 62 -2.51 6.79 -23.68
CA ASP A 62 -3.07 8.09 -23.24
C ASP A 62 -3.30 8.14 -21.72
N CYS A 63 -3.69 7.00 -21.13
CA CYS A 63 -3.93 6.83 -19.70
C CYS A 63 -2.76 6.18 -18.93
N ALA A 64 -1.68 5.81 -19.64
CA ALA A 64 -0.49 5.26 -19.01
C ALA A 64 0.26 6.38 -18.29
N ARG A 65 0.62 6.18 -17.02
CA ARG A 65 1.33 7.20 -16.23
C ARG A 65 2.67 7.57 -16.84
N PHE A 66 3.30 6.65 -17.56
CA PHE A 66 4.60 6.87 -18.20
C PHE A 66 4.52 6.87 -19.72
N GLY A 67 3.31 6.93 -20.27
CA GLY A 67 3.05 6.82 -21.70
C GLY A 67 3.53 5.47 -22.28
N THR A 68 3.66 5.43 -23.60
CA THR A 68 4.05 4.20 -24.31
C THR A 68 5.49 3.76 -24.04
N ALA A 69 6.35 4.70 -23.66
CA ALA A 69 7.74 4.44 -23.34
C ALA A 69 7.94 3.66 -22.02
N GLY A 70 6.93 3.66 -21.16
CA GLY A 70 6.93 2.98 -19.88
C GLY A 70 7.82 3.64 -18.80
N PRO A 71 7.89 3.04 -17.60
CA PRO A 71 8.48 3.69 -16.42
C PRO A 71 9.99 3.99 -16.47
N GLY A 72 10.74 3.38 -17.39
CA GLY A 72 12.16 3.71 -17.61
C GLY A 72 13.10 3.41 -16.44
N ARG A 73 12.73 2.53 -15.50
CA ARG A 73 13.64 2.12 -14.41
C ARG A 73 14.69 1.12 -14.89
N SER A 74 14.31 0.25 -15.81
CA SER A 74 15.19 -0.73 -16.43
C SER A 74 14.87 -0.89 -17.91
N THR A 75 15.93 -1.02 -18.72
CA THR A 75 15.86 -1.37 -20.15
C THR A 75 16.19 -2.85 -20.39
N GLU A 76 16.30 -3.64 -19.33
CA GLU A 76 16.48 -5.09 -19.47
C GLU A 76 15.26 -5.71 -20.17
N THR A 77 15.55 -6.69 -21.03
CA THR A 77 14.55 -7.36 -21.86
C THR A 77 14.47 -8.83 -21.49
N ALA A 78 13.28 -9.40 -21.55
CA ALA A 78 13.03 -10.81 -21.31
C ALA A 78 12.87 -11.58 -22.63
N ARG A 79 13.20 -12.88 -22.60
CA ARG A 79 12.80 -13.85 -23.64
C ARG A 79 11.35 -14.25 -23.45
N ASN A 80 10.90 -14.38 -22.21
CA ASN A 80 9.54 -14.82 -21.88
C ASN A 80 8.89 -13.88 -20.87
N VAL A 81 7.57 -13.72 -20.97
CA VAL A 81 6.75 -13.06 -19.94
C VAL A 81 5.68 -14.03 -19.45
N ILE A 82 5.55 -14.14 -18.12
CA ILE A 82 4.48 -14.83 -17.44
C ILE A 82 3.72 -13.79 -16.61
N LEU A 83 2.48 -13.49 -17.00
CA LEU A 83 1.57 -12.66 -16.23
C LEU A 83 0.64 -13.57 -15.40
N ILE A 84 0.62 -13.37 -14.10
CA ILE A 84 -0.24 -14.11 -13.17
C ILE A 84 -1.26 -13.12 -12.59
N VAL A 85 -2.55 -13.45 -12.72
CA VAL A 85 -3.67 -12.60 -12.30
C VAL A 85 -4.48 -13.31 -11.21
N GLY A 86 -4.56 -12.70 -10.03
CA GLY A 86 -5.55 -13.05 -9.03
C GLY A 86 -6.75 -12.13 -9.16
N ASP A 87 -7.82 -12.59 -9.82
CA ASP A 87 -9.04 -11.81 -10.03
C ASP A 87 -9.63 -11.39 -8.67
N GLY A 88 -9.81 -10.08 -8.43
CA GLY A 88 -10.28 -9.53 -7.15
C GLY A 88 -9.29 -9.63 -5.97
N MET A 89 -8.02 -9.98 -6.19
CA MET A 89 -7.05 -10.31 -5.12
C MET A 89 -6.35 -9.08 -4.52
N ASP A 90 -7.08 -8.30 -3.72
CA ASP A 90 -6.54 -7.15 -2.98
C ASP A 90 -5.76 -7.52 -1.69
N GLN A 91 -5.22 -6.50 -1.02
CA GLN A 91 -4.44 -6.65 0.21
C GLN A 91 -5.24 -7.29 1.35
N GLN A 92 -6.55 -7.06 1.43
CA GLN A 92 -7.41 -7.73 2.42
C GLN A 92 -7.44 -9.23 2.14
N THR A 93 -7.66 -9.60 0.88
CA THR A 93 -7.73 -10.98 0.40
C THR A 93 -6.40 -11.73 0.59
N ILE A 94 -5.28 -11.12 0.18
CA ILE A 94 -3.93 -11.68 0.36
C ILE A 94 -3.66 -11.90 1.85
N THR A 95 -3.94 -10.91 2.69
CA THR A 95 -3.63 -10.99 4.13
C THR A 95 -4.53 -12.01 4.84
N ALA A 96 -5.82 -12.07 4.49
CA ALA A 96 -6.76 -13.04 5.05
C ALA A 96 -6.34 -14.47 4.72
N ALA A 97 -5.88 -14.71 3.49
CA ALA A 97 -5.34 -16.00 3.09
C ALA A 97 -4.00 -16.31 3.76
N ARG A 98 -3.08 -15.34 3.88
CA ARG A 98 -1.80 -15.52 4.57
C ARG A 98 -2.01 -15.92 6.02
N ASN A 99 -2.83 -15.17 6.75
CA ASN A 99 -3.18 -15.45 8.14
C ASN A 99 -3.76 -16.87 8.28
N TYR A 100 -4.72 -17.24 7.42
CA TYR A 100 -5.36 -18.55 7.49
C TYR A 100 -4.41 -19.71 7.15
N LEU A 101 -3.64 -19.61 6.06
CA LEU A 101 -2.84 -20.71 5.51
C LEU A 101 -1.43 -20.80 6.11
N LYS A 102 -0.81 -19.64 6.37
CA LYS A 102 0.60 -19.52 6.79
C LYS A 102 0.73 -19.02 8.23
N GLY A 103 -0.23 -18.25 8.71
CA GLY A 103 -0.16 -17.53 9.98
C GLY A 103 0.30 -16.09 9.77
N ALA A 104 0.06 -15.21 10.73
CA ALA A 104 0.30 -13.76 10.59
C ALA A 104 1.77 -13.40 10.37
N GLY A 105 2.68 -14.18 10.96
CA GLY A 105 4.13 -14.09 10.76
C GLY A 105 4.68 -15.11 9.73
N GLY A 106 3.82 -15.84 9.03
CA GLY A 106 4.21 -16.74 7.95
C GLY A 106 4.29 -16.01 6.59
N ARG A 107 4.88 -16.65 5.58
CA ARG A 107 4.98 -16.11 4.22
C ARG A 107 4.45 -17.09 3.17
N PHE A 108 3.96 -16.54 2.07
CA PHE A 108 3.67 -17.29 0.86
C PHE A 108 4.95 -17.59 0.07
N ALA A 109 5.07 -18.81 -0.47
CA ALA A 109 6.28 -19.23 -1.19
C ALA A 109 6.31 -18.76 -2.65
N GLY A 110 5.17 -18.28 -3.18
CA GLY A 110 5.05 -17.60 -4.46
C GLY A 110 4.80 -16.10 -4.28
N ILE A 111 3.63 -15.73 -3.72
CA ILE A 111 3.13 -14.33 -3.67
C ILE A 111 4.12 -13.36 -3.01
N ASP A 112 4.78 -13.79 -1.93
CA ASP A 112 5.70 -12.95 -1.15
C ASP A 112 7.16 -13.02 -1.66
N GLU A 113 7.43 -13.85 -2.67
CA GLU A 113 8.76 -14.10 -3.25
C GLU A 113 9.03 -13.31 -4.55
N LEU A 114 8.08 -12.45 -4.96
CA LEU A 114 8.30 -11.45 -6.02
C LEU A 114 8.89 -10.17 -5.38
N PRO A 115 10.18 -9.88 -5.60
CA PRO A 115 10.87 -8.83 -4.86
C PRO A 115 10.49 -7.42 -5.32
N ALA A 116 10.33 -7.16 -6.62
CA ALA A 116 9.89 -5.84 -7.08
C ALA A 116 8.41 -5.68 -6.75
N THR A 117 8.05 -4.60 -6.06
CA THR A 117 6.67 -4.33 -5.65
C THR A 117 6.28 -2.88 -5.87
N GLY A 118 5.07 -2.67 -6.35
CA GLY A 118 4.45 -1.36 -6.48
C GLY A 118 2.95 -1.42 -6.23
N THR A 119 2.29 -0.31 -6.51
CA THR A 119 0.83 -0.21 -6.51
C THR A 119 0.33 0.38 -7.82
N TYR A 120 -0.94 0.12 -8.16
CA TYR A 120 -1.52 0.70 -9.36
C TYR A 120 -3.01 1.07 -9.30
N THR A 121 -3.41 2.03 -10.14
CA THR A 121 -4.81 2.38 -10.38
C THR A 121 -5.44 1.52 -11.46
N HIS A 122 -6.74 1.26 -11.35
CA HIS A 122 -7.48 0.36 -12.25
C HIS A 122 -8.88 0.87 -12.63
N HIS A 123 -9.20 2.15 -12.38
CA HIS A 123 -10.46 2.76 -12.79
C HIS A 123 -10.75 2.55 -14.29
N SER A 124 -12.03 2.49 -14.66
CA SER A 124 -12.50 2.44 -16.05
C SER A 124 -13.11 3.77 -16.48
N ILE A 125 -13.56 3.87 -17.73
CA ILE A 125 -14.18 5.08 -18.28
C ILE A 125 -15.49 4.67 -18.95
N ASP A 126 -16.60 5.25 -18.54
CA ASP A 126 -17.90 4.98 -19.13
C ASP A 126 -18.00 5.58 -20.54
N ARG A 127 -18.94 5.09 -21.35
CA ARG A 127 -19.11 5.53 -22.76
C ARG A 127 -19.46 7.02 -22.91
N ASP A 128 -19.90 7.68 -21.85
CA ASP A 128 -20.12 9.13 -21.84
C ASP A 128 -18.85 9.94 -21.47
N GLY A 129 -17.71 9.25 -21.33
CA GLY A 129 -16.42 9.81 -20.98
C GLY A 129 -16.21 10.08 -19.49
N SER A 130 -17.19 9.78 -18.64
CA SER A 130 -17.05 9.93 -17.19
C SER A 130 -16.18 8.82 -16.60
N PHE A 131 -15.46 9.14 -15.52
CA PHE A 131 -14.65 8.15 -14.82
C PHE A 131 -15.54 7.20 -14.03
N ASN A 132 -15.27 5.90 -14.16
CA ASN A 132 -15.86 4.88 -13.32
C ASN A 132 -14.80 4.33 -12.37
N LEU A 133 -14.94 4.67 -11.09
CA LEU A 133 -13.93 4.37 -10.06
C LEU A 133 -13.89 2.90 -9.65
N VAL A 134 -14.85 2.09 -10.11
CA VAL A 134 -14.97 0.66 -9.79
C VAL A 134 -15.10 -0.11 -11.11
N THR A 135 -13.97 -0.59 -11.60
CA THR A 135 -13.91 -1.37 -12.84
C THR A 135 -14.54 -2.76 -12.68
N ASP A 136 -14.92 -3.36 -13.80
CA ASP A 136 -15.10 -4.81 -13.89
C ASP A 136 -13.85 -5.49 -14.48
N SER A 137 -13.81 -6.82 -14.48
CA SER A 137 -12.71 -7.61 -15.04
C SER A 137 -12.50 -7.40 -16.56
N ALA A 138 -13.50 -6.93 -17.31
CA ALA A 138 -13.40 -6.75 -18.76
C ALA A 138 -12.62 -5.49 -19.14
N ALA A 139 -13.00 -4.35 -18.56
CA ALA A 139 -12.31 -3.09 -18.79
C ALA A 139 -10.88 -3.10 -18.26
N SER A 140 -10.68 -3.70 -17.09
CA SER A 140 -9.36 -3.85 -16.46
C SER A 140 -8.44 -4.77 -17.27
N ALA A 141 -8.95 -5.94 -17.71
CA ALA A 141 -8.16 -6.83 -18.58
C ALA A 141 -7.79 -6.14 -19.90
N THR A 142 -8.72 -5.43 -20.52
CA THR A 142 -8.43 -4.62 -21.71
C THR A 142 -7.32 -3.60 -21.44
N ALA A 143 -7.27 -3.00 -20.25
CA ALA A 143 -6.23 -2.03 -19.89
C ALA A 143 -4.82 -2.64 -19.89
N TRP A 144 -4.58 -3.78 -19.22
CA TRP A 144 -3.23 -4.38 -19.22
C TRP A 144 -2.88 -5.15 -20.50
N THR A 145 -3.88 -5.60 -21.27
CA THR A 145 -3.62 -6.33 -22.52
C THR A 145 -3.43 -5.44 -23.74
N SER A 146 -3.94 -4.19 -23.72
CA SER A 146 -3.87 -3.26 -24.87
C SER A 146 -3.28 -1.88 -24.55
N GLY A 147 -3.10 -1.53 -23.27
CA GLY A 147 -2.68 -0.19 -22.86
C GLY A 147 -3.77 0.87 -23.02
N THR A 148 -5.04 0.48 -23.17
CA THR A 148 -6.18 1.37 -23.44
C THR A 148 -7.25 1.24 -22.34
N LYS A 149 -7.74 2.37 -21.81
CA LYS A 149 -8.90 2.38 -20.91
C LYS A 149 -10.19 2.26 -21.70
N THR A 150 -11.18 1.56 -21.15
CA THR A 150 -12.49 1.36 -21.77
C THR A 150 -13.60 1.26 -20.72
N TYR A 151 -14.84 0.96 -21.14
CA TYR A 151 -16.03 0.86 -20.28
C TYR A 151 -16.22 -0.54 -19.71
N ASN A 152 -16.87 -0.63 -18.54
CA ASN A 152 -17.16 -1.92 -17.90
C ASN A 152 -17.94 -2.85 -18.84
N GLY A 153 -17.46 -4.08 -18.99
CA GLY A 153 -18.01 -5.09 -19.89
C GLY A 153 -17.39 -5.13 -21.30
N ALA A 154 -16.53 -4.18 -21.67
CA ALA A 154 -15.82 -4.17 -22.95
C ALA A 154 -14.64 -5.15 -22.95
N ILE A 155 -14.50 -5.95 -24.01
CA ILE A 155 -13.38 -6.88 -24.20
C ILE A 155 -12.58 -6.42 -25.41
N GLY A 156 -11.36 -5.94 -25.22
CA GLY A 156 -10.44 -5.62 -26.33
C GLY A 156 -10.95 -4.54 -27.29
N VAL A 157 -11.82 -3.63 -26.83
CA VAL A 157 -12.38 -2.52 -27.62
C VAL A 157 -12.28 -1.20 -26.85
N ASP A 158 -12.21 -0.09 -27.58
CA ASP A 158 -12.24 1.27 -27.02
C ASP A 158 -13.68 1.73 -26.66
N LEU A 159 -13.85 3.01 -26.29
CA LEU A 159 -15.17 3.57 -25.90
C LEU A 159 -16.20 3.59 -27.04
N GLU A 160 -15.74 3.62 -28.29
CA GLU A 160 -16.61 3.53 -29.47
C GLU A 160 -16.96 2.08 -29.84
N GLY A 161 -16.31 1.10 -29.21
CA GLY A 161 -16.49 -0.33 -29.52
C GLY A 161 -15.61 -0.79 -30.67
N GLU A 162 -14.62 0.00 -31.08
CA GLU A 162 -13.66 -0.38 -32.10
C GLU A 162 -12.57 -1.28 -31.49
N PRO A 163 -12.16 -2.36 -32.18
CA PRO A 163 -11.09 -3.21 -31.71
C PRO A 163 -9.79 -2.43 -31.43
N VAL A 164 -9.09 -2.83 -30.36
CA VAL A 164 -7.72 -2.39 -30.06
C VAL A 164 -6.80 -3.61 -30.01
N PRO A 165 -5.56 -3.53 -30.54
CA PRO A 165 -4.66 -4.68 -30.56
C PRO A 165 -4.25 -5.08 -29.15
N ASN A 166 -4.19 -6.39 -28.89
CA ASN A 166 -3.75 -6.92 -27.59
C ASN A 166 -2.34 -7.55 -27.64
N ILE A 167 -1.75 -7.79 -26.48
CA ILE A 167 -0.38 -8.28 -26.33
C ILE A 167 -0.14 -9.67 -26.96
N VAL A 168 -1.14 -10.56 -26.97
CA VAL A 168 -1.02 -11.87 -27.62
C VAL A 168 -0.95 -11.72 -29.13
N GLU A 169 -1.73 -10.81 -29.71
CA GLU A 169 -1.66 -10.54 -31.14
C GLU A 169 -0.31 -9.94 -31.55
N LEU A 170 0.25 -9.05 -30.72
CA LEU A 170 1.59 -8.50 -30.90
C LEU A 170 2.66 -9.59 -30.80
N ALA A 171 2.58 -10.44 -29.77
CA ALA A 171 3.51 -11.55 -29.56
C ALA A 171 3.49 -12.55 -30.74
N LYS A 172 2.30 -12.93 -31.22
CA LYS A 172 2.17 -13.83 -32.37
C LYS A 172 2.70 -13.21 -33.67
N LYS A 173 2.49 -11.92 -33.92
CA LYS A 173 3.11 -11.21 -35.05
C LYS A 173 4.63 -11.22 -34.98
N ALA A 174 5.19 -11.13 -33.78
CA ALA A 174 6.62 -11.26 -33.54
C ALA A 174 7.13 -12.72 -33.63
N GLY A 175 6.24 -13.68 -33.92
CA GLY A 175 6.57 -15.10 -34.02
C GLY A 175 6.78 -15.78 -32.66
N MET A 176 6.37 -15.15 -31.57
CA MET A 176 6.41 -15.75 -30.23
C MET A 176 5.31 -16.79 -30.05
N ARG A 177 5.54 -17.69 -29.10
CA ARG A 177 4.52 -18.62 -28.66
C ARG A 177 3.61 -17.99 -27.62
N THR A 178 2.35 -18.38 -27.57
CA THR A 178 1.36 -17.75 -26.67
C THR A 178 0.52 -18.77 -25.91
N GLY A 179 0.31 -18.49 -24.63
CA GLY A 179 -0.52 -19.29 -23.73
C GLY A 179 -1.51 -18.47 -22.91
N ASN A 180 -2.66 -19.06 -22.62
CA ASN A 180 -3.71 -18.47 -21.79
C ASN A 180 -4.33 -19.55 -20.89
N VAL A 181 -4.12 -19.43 -19.58
CA VAL A 181 -4.54 -20.42 -18.57
C VAL A 181 -5.43 -19.73 -17.54
N THR A 182 -6.55 -20.35 -17.20
CA THR A 182 -7.47 -19.82 -16.19
C THR A 182 -8.20 -20.93 -15.43
N THR A 183 -8.67 -20.62 -14.22
CA THR A 183 -9.69 -21.42 -13.52
C THR A 183 -11.14 -21.04 -13.86
N SER A 184 -11.38 -20.00 -14.65
CA SER A 184 -12.72 -19.64 -15.15
C SER A 184 -13.09 -20.36 -16.45
N GLU A 185 -14.31 -20.10 -16.93
CA GLU A 185 -14.64 -20.22 -18.34
C GLU A 185 -13.63 -19.43 -19.18
N VAL A 186 -13.03 -20.04 -20.22
CA VAL A 186 -12.06 -19.31 -21.09
C VAL A 186 -12.69 -18.13 -21.84
N GLN A 187 -14.02 -18.03 -21.85
CA GLN A 187 -14.80 -16.92 -22.39
C GLN A 187 -14.97 -15.77 -21.40
N ASP A 188 -14.67 -15.97 -20.12
CA ASP A 188 -14.77 -14.89 -19.15
C ASP A 188 -13.75 -13.79 -19.45
N ALA A 189 -13.95 -12.62 -18.86
CA ALA A 189 -13.31 -11.40 -19.30
C ALA A 189 -11.78 -11.45 -19.33
N THR A 190 -11.16 -11.89 -18.24
CA THR A 190 -9.69 -11.93 -18.08
C THR A 190 -8.99 -12.74 -19.18
N PRO A 191 -9.38 -14.01 -19.48
CA PRO A 191 -8.81 -14.75 -20.59
C PRO A 191 -9.32 -14.24 -21.95
N ALA A 192 -10.57 -13.78 -22.07
CA ALA A 192 -11.13 -13.31 -23.34
C ALA A 192 -10.45 -12.05 -23.88
N SER A 193 -10.01 -11.13 -23.00
CA SER A 193 -9.31 -9.88 -23.39
C SER A 193 -7.94 -10.09 -24.02
N LEU A 194 -7.42 -11.33 -24.02
CA LEU A 194 -6.22 -11.72 -24.79
C LEU A 194 -6.54 -12.28 -26.18
N ALA A 195 -7.82 -12.53 -26.49
CA ALA A 195 -8.17 -13.35 -27.65
C ALA A 195 -9.44 -12.95 -28.40
N ALA A 196 -10.20 -11.97 -27.90
CA ALA A 196 -11.42 -11.49 -28.52
C ALA A 196 -11.50 -9.96 -28.46
N HIS A 197 -12.29 -9.41 -29.36
CA HIS A 197 -12.76 -8.02 -29.34
C HIS A 197 -14.29 -8.06 -29.38
N ALA A 198 -14.94 -7.69 -28.28
CA ALA A 198 -16.38 -7.75 -28.11
C ALA A 198 -16.89 -6.55 -27.31
N VAL A 199 -17.99 -5.96 -27.77
CA VAL A 199 -18.65 -4.83 -27.10
C VAL A 199 -19.40 -5.25 -25.83
N GLY A 200 -19.47 -6.54 -25.56
CA GLY A 200 -20.03 -7.08 -24.31
C GLY A 200 -19.40 -8.40 -23.89
N ARG A 201 -18.94 -8.46 -22.63
CA ARG A 201 -18.34 -9.66 -22.04
C ARG A 201 -19.28 -10.86 -21.93
N LYS A 202 -20.59 -10.72 -22.15
CA LYS A 202 -21.56 -11.82 -22.05
C LYS A 202 -21.84 -12.52 -23.37
N CYS A 203 -21.10 -12.19 -24.42
CA CYS A 203 -21.25 -12.75 -25.74
C CYS A 203 -20.42 -14.02 -25.96
N TYR A 204 -20.63 -15.03 -25.09
CA TYR A 204 -19.73 -16.18 -24.98
C TYR A 204 -19.73 -17.08 -26.22
N GLY A 205 -20.90 -17.41 -26.77
CA GLY A 205 -21.05 -18.36 -27.86
C GLY A 205 -21.90 -17.84 -29.03
N PRO A 206 -21.94 -18.54 -30.17
CA PRO A 206 -22.55 -18.09 -31.41
C PRO A 206 -24.08 -18.08 -31.44
N GLU A 207 -24.76 -18.75 -30.50
CA GLU A 207 -26.23 -18.79 -30.46
C GLU A 207 -26.77 -17.59 -29.66
N GLU A 208 -26.91 -16.44 -30.32
CA GLU A 208 -27.36 -15.17 -29.73
C GLU A 208 -28.59 -15.30 -28.80
N ASP A 209 -29.54 -16.17 -29.16
CA ASP A 209 -30.76 -16.40 -28.37
C ASP A 209 -30.51 -17.04 -26.99
N LYS A 210 -29.34 -17.66 -26.77
CA LYS A 210 -28.91 -18.19 -25.47
C LYS A 210 -28.24 -17.16 -24.57
N HIS A 211 -27.80 -16.03 -25.11
CA HIS A 211 -27.01 -15.03 -24.39
C HIS A 211 -27.83 -13.76 -24.15
N GLU A 212 -28.76 -13.78 -23.19
CA GLU A 212 -29.73 -12.69 -22.94
C GLU A 212 -29.08 -11.30 -22.76
N ARG A 213 -27.88 -11.23 -22.20
CA ARG A 213 -27.12 -9.98 -22.00
C ARG A 213 -26.25 -9.58 -23.19
N CYS A 214 -26.40 -10.26 -24.32
CA CYS A 214 -25.73 -9.99 -25.58
C CYS A 214 -26.72 -10.12 -26.74
N GLN A 215 -27.81 -9.35 -26.68
CA GLN A 215 -28.87 -9.32 -27.68
C GLN A 215 -29.23 -7.88 -28.05
N GLY A 216 -29.49 -7.65 -29.33
CA GLY A 216 -29.98 -6.38 -29.87
C GLY A 216 -28.90 -5.31 -30.05
N GLY A 217 -29.16 -4.37 -30.96
CA GLY A 217 -28.26 -3.22 -31.21
C GLY A 217 -26.84 -3.66 -31.58
N GLU A 218 -25.85 -2.97 -31.02
CA GLU A 218 -24.42 -3.26 -31.23
C GLU A 218 -24.00 -4.68 -30.80
N TYR A 219 -24.67 -5.26 -29.79
CA TYR A 219 -24.39 -6.65 -29.36
C TYR A 219 -24.77 -7.67 -30.44
N SER A 220 -25.84 -7.44 -31.20
CA SER A 220 -26.16 -8.29 -32.34
C SER A 220 -25.13 -8.12 -33.47
N GLU A 221 -24.66 -6.90 -33.71
CA GLU A 221 -23.76 -6.57 -34.83
C GLU A 221 -22.41 -7.27 -34.73
N GLN A 222 -21.92 -7.58 -33.53
CA GLN A 222 -20.65 -8.30 -33.36
C GLN A 222 -20.70 -9.79 -33.75
N TYR A 223 -21.87 -10.44 -33.81
CA TYR A 223 -21.97 -11.85 -34.18
C TYR A 223 -21.63 -12.09 -35.65
N ARG A 224 -21.09 -13.28 -35.97
CA ARG A 224 -20.65 -13.62 -37.34
C ARG A 224 -21.78 -13.45 -38.34
N ASN A 225 -22.95 -14.06 -38.06
CA ASN A 225 -24.14 -14.03 -38.92
C ASN A 225 -24.71 -12.62 -39.19
N ASN A 226 -24.23 -11.60 -38.48
CA ASN A 226 -24.58 -10.19 -38.69
C ASN A 226 -23.43 -9.37 -39.30
N GLY A 227 -22.32 -10.01 -39.67
CA GLY A 227 -21.16 -9.38 -40.31
C GLY A 227 -20.02 -9.02 -39.36
N GLY A 228 -20.18 -9.20 -38.04
CA GLY A 228 -19.16 -8.91 -37.05
C GLY A 228 -18.05 -9.97 -36.94
N LEU A 229 -17.17 -9.81 -35.94
CA LEU A 229 -16.02 -10.69 -35.70
C LEU A 229 -16.44 -12.10 -35.24
N GLY A 230 -17.55 -12.21 -34.53
CA GLY A 230 -18.07 -13.43 -33.93
C GLY A 230 -18.15 -13.37 -32.42
N SER A 231 -18.71 -14.44 -31.84
CA SER A 231 -18.73 -14.64 -30.39
C SER A 231 -17.31 -14.79 -29.82
N ILE A 232 -17.18 -14.63 -28.50
CA ILE A 232 -15.89 -14.78 -27.81
C ILE A 232 -15.28 -16.17 -28.06
N SER A 233 -16.08 -17.24 -28.00
CA SER A 233 -15.59 -18.60 -28.29
C SER A 233 -15.09 -18.77 -29.72
N GLU A 234 -15.73 -18.14 -30.71
CA GLU A 234 -15.24 -18.16 -32.09
C GLU A 234 -13.91 -17.39 -32.22
N GLN A 235 -13.83 -16.19 -31.64
CA GLN A 235 -12.61 -15.39 -31.69
C GLN A 235 -11.44 -16.04 -30.94
N LEU A 236 -11.67 -16.72 -29.81
CA LEU A 236 -10.65 -17.52 -29.10
C LEU A 236 -10.00 -18.57 -30.01
N VAL A 237 -10.80 -19.28 -30.82
CA VAL A 237 -10.29 -20.28 -31.77
C VAL A 237 -9.58 -19.63 -32.95
N GLU A 238 -10.01 -18.44 -33.39
CA GLU A 238 -9.34 -17.69 -34.46
C GLU A 238 -7.99 -17.11 -34.03
N THR A 239 -7.91 -16.58 -32.80
CA THR A 239 -6.67 -16.05 -32.21
C THR A 239 -5.62 -17.14 -32.10
N ARG A 240 -6.04 -18.40 -31.87
CA ARG A 240 -5.18 -19.58 -32.01
C ARG A 240 -3.91 -19.53 -31.18
N ALA A 241 -4.02 -19.22 -29.90
CA ALA A 241 -2.91 -19.42 -28.96
C ALA A 241 -2.39 -20.86 -29.06
N ASP A 242 -1.10 -21.08 -28.83
CA ASP A 242 -0.53 -22.42 -28.87
C ASP A 242 -1.15 -23.31 -27.79
N ILE A 243 -1.49 -22.71 -26.64
CA ILE A 243 -2.17 -23.38 -25.55
C ILE A 243 -3.22 -22.48 -24.88
N THR A 244 -4.45 -22.98 -24.76
CA THR A 244 -5.53 -22.36 -23.99
C THR A 244 -6.11 -23.38 -23.03
N LEU A 245 -6.09 -23.12 -21.72
CA LEU A 245 -6.54 -24.07 -20.69
C LEU A 245 -7.53 -23.39 -19.74
N GLY A 246 -8.68 -24.02 -19.50
CA GLY A 246 -9.65 -23.58 -18.50
C GLY A 246 -10.96 -24.36 -18.55
N GLY A 247 -12.04 -23.72 -18.12
CA GLY A 247 -13.40 -24.25 -18.19
C GLY A 247 -14.16 -23.78 -19.44
N GLY A 248 -15.48 -23.75 -19.37
CA GLY A 248 -16.34 -23.13 -20.38
C GLY A 248 -16.68 -24.00 -21.59
N MET A 249 -16.70 -25.33 -21.42
CA MET A 249 -17.07 -26.28 -22.49
C MET A 249 -18.49 -26.03 -23.04
N GLU A 250 -19.41 -25.46 -22.26
CA GLU A 250 -20.79 -25.21 -22.68
C GLU A 250 -20.88 -24.38 -23.96
N SER A 251 -20.21 -23.22 -24.02
CA SER A 251 -20.23 -22.35 -25.21
C SER A 251 -19.49 -22.93 -26.40
N PHE A 252 -18.56 -23.87 -26.19
CA PHE A 252 -17.92 -24.60 -27.29
C PHE A 252 -18.84 -25.63 -27.96
N ARG A 253 -19.91 -26.06 -27.29
CA ARG A 253 -20.92 -26.96 -27.87
C ARG A 253 -21.97 -26.24 -28.71
N GLU A 254 -22.03 -24.92 -28.61
CA GLU A 254 -22.96 -24.10 -29.39
C GLU A 254 -22.65 -24.14 -30.89
N ILE A 255 -23.70 -23.95 -31.70
CA ILE A 255 -23.64 -24.11 -33.15
C ILE A 255 -23.29 -22.80 -33.84
N VAL A 256 -22.29 -22.85 -34.71
CA VAL A 256 -21.87 -21.73 -35.56
C VAL A 256 -22.97 -21.39 -36.56
N GLN A 257 -23.44 -20.13 -36.51
CA GLN A 257 -24.58 -19.64 -37.29
C GLN A 257 -24.20 -19.17 -38.70
N GLU A 258 -22.91 -18.87 -38.95
CA GLU A 258 -22.42 -18.52 -40.29
C GLU A 258 -20.98 -19.02 -40.50
N GLY A 259 -20.78 -19.77 -41.58
CA GLY A 259 -19.46 -20.21 -42.02
C GLY A 259 -18.66 -19.13 -42.76
N GLY A 260 -17.40 -19.41 -43.08
CA GLY A 260 -16.54 -18.50 -43.83
C GLY A 260 -15.15 -18.30 -43.22
N PRO A 261 -14.29 -17.48 -43.84
CA PRO A 261 -12.93 -17.25 -43.35
C PRO A 261 -12.94 -16.60 -41.96
N ALA A 262 -11.83 -16.74 -41.24
CA ALA A 262 -11.58 -16.01 -40.00
C ALA A 262 -11.69 -14.48 -40.21
N ARG A 263 -12.10 -13.77 -39.16
CA ARG A 263 -12.37 -12.32 -39.16
C ARG A 263 -11.52 -11.52 -38.16
N THR A 264 -10.67 -12.17 -37.36
CA THR A 264 -9.74 -11.48 -36.43
C THR A 264 -9.03 -10.28 -37.10
N PRO A 265 -9.09 -9.07 -36.51
CA PRO A 265 -8.68 -7.83 -37.16
C PRO A 265 -7.16 -7.65 -37.26
N TYR A 266 -6.39 -8.29 -36.38
CA TYR A 266 -4.95 -8.07 -36.29
C TYR A 266 -4.11 -9.27 -36.71
N LEU A 267 -4.67 -10.49 -36.83
CA LEU A 267 -3.90 -11.69 -37.17
C LEU A 267 -4.28 -12.25 -38.55
N ASP A 268 -3.29 -12.78 -39.27
CA ASP A 268 -3.55 -13.56 -40.48
C ASP A 268 -3.94 -14.98 -40.08
N SER A 269 -5.24 -15.31 -40.18
CA SER A 269 -5.73 -16.67 -39.90
C SER A 269 -6.19 -17.36 -41.19
N THR A 270 -5.76 -18.61 -41.37
CA THR A 270 -6.20 -19.47 -42.48
C THR A 270 -7.41 -20.32 -42.12
N MET A 271 -7.95 -20.15 -40.90
CA MET A 271 -9.11 -20.91 -40.43
C MET A 271 -10.35 -20.56 -41.27
N THR A 272 -11.19 -21.56 -41.53
CA THR A 272 -12.49 -21.39 -42.18
C THR A 272 -13.55 -22.11 -41.37
N TRP A 273 -14.56 -21.36 -40.94
CA TRP A 273 -15.70 -21.85 -40.18
C TRP A 273 -16.70 -22.59 -41.08
N GLN A 274 -17.25 -23.67 -40.55
CA GLN A 274 -18.35 -24.44 -41.13
C GLN A 274 -19.63 -24.15 -40.33
N GLU A 275 -20.62 -23.58 -41.02
CA GLU A 275 -21.97 -23.39 -40.51
C GLU A 275 -22.60 -24.72 -40.08
N GLY A 276 -23.41 -24.70 -39.01
CA GLY A 276 -24.17 -25.86 -38.56
C GLY A 276 -23.34 -26.90 -37.78
N ARG A 277 -22.08 -26.60 -37.49
CA ARG A 277 -21.21 -27.37 -36.59
C ARG A 277 -20.94 -26.61 -35.31
N SER A 278 -20.56 -27.33 -34.26
CA SER A 278 -20.22 -26.67 -33.01
C SER A 278 -18.90 -25.89 -33.13
N VAL A 279 -18.66 -24.96 -32.21
CA VAL A 279 -17.36 -24.28 -32.11
C VAL A 279 -16.25 -25.30 -31.88
N LEU A 280 -16.48 -26.30 -31.01
CA LEU A 280 -15.52 -27.37 -30.71
C LEU A 280 -15.19 -28.23 -31.94
N ASP A 281 -16.20 -28.58 -32.74
CA ASP A 281 -16.02 -29.35 -33.96
C ASP A 281 -15.17 -28.57 -34.98
N ASN A 282 -15.42 -27.26 -35.09
CA ASN A 282 -14.64 -26.38 -35.95
C ASN A 282 -13.18 -26.24 -35.45
N ALA A 283 -12.97 -26.11 -34.15
CA ALA A 283 -11.63 -26.10 -33.55
C ALA A 283 -10.88 -27.41 -33.84
N THR A 284 -11.54 -28.55 -33.62
CA THR A 284 -10.95 -29.88 -33.89
C THR A 284 -10.58 -30.04 -35.37
N ASP A 285 -11.48 -29.64 -36.27
CA ASP A 285 -11.22 -29.62 -37.72
C ASP A 285 -10.06 -28.68 -38.11
N ALA A 286 -9.88 -27.59 -37.36
CA ALA A 286 -8.78 -26.65 -37.50
C ALA A 286 -7.47 -27.15 -36.86
N GLY A 287 -7.40 -28.40 -36.41
CA GLY A 287 -6.17 -29.04 -35.92
C GLY A 287 -5.90 -28.87 -34.43
N TYR A 288 -6.87 -28.41 -33.63
CA TYR A 288 -6.71 -28.36 -32.18
C TYR A 288 -6.68 -29.76 -31.55
N THR A 289 -5.74 -29.94 -30.63
CA THR A 289 -5.74 -31.03 -29.66
C THR A 289 -6.63 -30.63 -28.49
N VAL A 290 -7.82 -31.23 -28.39
CA VAL A 290 -8.75 -30.98 -27.29
C VAL A 290 -8.49 -31.95 -26.15
N VAL A 291 -8.35 -31.43 -24.93
CA VAL A 291 -8.20 -32.22 -23.69
C VAL A 291 -9.24 -31.78 -22.66
N THR A 292 -9.71 -32.71 -21.83
CA THR A 292 -10.84 -32.50 -20.92
C THR A 292 -10.59 -33.01 -19.49
N THR A 293 -9.43 -33.62 -19.25
CA THR A 293 -9.04 -34.11 -17.92
C THR A 293 -7.56 -33.83 -17.64
N ALA A 294 -7.18 -33.86 -16.37
CA ALA A 294 -5.78 -33.77 -15.95
C ALA A 294 -4.90 -34.88 -16.58
N GLU A 295 -5.43 -36.11 -16.71
CA GLU A 295 -4.71 -37.22 -17.34
C GLU A 295 -4.44 -36.95 -18.82
N GLU A 296 -5.44 -36.46 -19.55
CA GLU A 296 -5.29 -36.10 -20.97
C GLU A 296 -4.32 -34.93 -21.15
N LEU A 297 -4.39 -33.90 -20.29
CA LEU A 297 -3.48 -32.76 -20.31
C LEU A 297 -2.03 -33.19 -20.08
N GLY A 298 -1.79 -34.06 -19.08
CA GLY A 298 -0.46 -34.60 -18.77
C GLY A 298 0.15 -35.44 -19.90
N ALA A 299 -0.67 -35.98 -20.80
CA ALA A 299 -0.24 -36.76 -21.95
C ALA A 299 0.17 -35.90 -23.18
N VAL A 300 -0.06 -34.59 -23.15
CA VAL A 300 0.28 -33.69 -24.27
C VAL A 300 1.79 -33.48 -24.34
N GLU A 301 2.38 -33.83 -25.49
CA GLU A 301 3.82 -33.73 -25.73
C GLU A 301 4.24 -32.45 -26.47
N ARG A 302 3.32 -31.82 -27.22
CA ARG A 302 3.59 -30.64 -28.04
C ARG A 302 2.36 -29.73 -28.12
N ALA A 303 2.61 -28.45 -28.33
CA ALA A 303 1.61 -27.44 -28.63
C ALA A 303 2.23 -26.47 -29.64
N SER A 304 1.59 -26.16 -30.76
CA SER A 304 2.13 -25.19 -31.73
C SER A 304 1.00 -24.61 -32.58
N GLN A 305 1.32 -23.75 -33.55
CA GLN A 305 0.33 -23.29 -34.51
C GLN A 305 -0.22 -24.43 -35.40
N GLU A 306 0.53 -25.50 -35.61
CA GLU A 306 0.09 -26.70 -36.34
C GLU A 306 -0.78 -27.62 -35.46
N GLU A 307 -0.47 -27.74 -34.18
CA GLU A 307 -1.17 -28.58 -33.21
C GLU A 307 -1.48 -27.82 -31.90
N PRO A 308 -2.33 -26.78 -31.94
CA PRO A 308 -2.63 -25.99 -30.74
C PRO A 308 -3.46 -26.80 -29.76
N VAL A 309 -3.33 -26.51 -28.47
CA VAL A 309 -3.98 -27.25 -27.39
C VAL A 309 -5.13 -26.43 -26.82
N LEU A 310 -6.31 -27.05 -26.72
CA LEU A 310 -7.49 -26.46 -26.10
C LEU A 310 -7.97 -27.37 -24.96
N GLY A 311 -7.67 -26.98 -23.73
CA GLY A 311 -8.12 -27.64 -22.50
C GLY A 311 -9.43 -27.06 -22.00
N LEU A 312 -10.47 -27.89 -21.93
CA LEU A 312 -11.81 -27.52 -21.46
C LEU A 312 -12.26 -28.52 -20.40
N PHE A 313 -11.98 -28.23 -19.13
CA PHE A 313 -12.06 -29.18 -18.03
C PHE A 313 -13.40 -29.19 -17.28
N ASN A 314 -14.21 -28.15 -17.46
CA ASN A 314 -15.55 -28.03 -16.88
C ASN A 314 -16.52 -27.37 -17.88
N ASP A 315 -17.82 -27.62 -17.73
CA ASP A 315 -18.86 -26.96 -18.53
C ASP A 315 -18.91 -25.45 -18.28
N GLY A 316 -18.68 -25.02 -17.04
CA GLY A 316 -18.47 -23.63 -16.63
C GLY A 316 -17.07 -23.43 -16.03
N ASN A 317 -16.96 -22.63 -14.97
CA ASN A 317 -15.73 -22.45 -14.18
C ASN A 317 -15.23 -23.78 -13.58
N LEU A 318 -13.92 -23.89 -13.31
CA LEU A 318 -13.36 -25.00 -12.55
C LEU A 318 -13.88 -24.98 -11.10
N THR A 319 -13.86 -26.14 -10.48
CA THR A 319 -14.28 -26.35 -9.10
C THR A 319 -13.32 -25.65 -8.13
N THR A 320 -13.84 -24.85 -7.20
CA THR A 320 -13.02 -24.17 -6.19
C THR A 320 -12.36 -25.17 -5.26
N ARG A 321 -11.16 -24.87 -4.77
CA ARG A 321 -10.36 -25.77 -3.93
C ARG A 321 -11.03 -26.06 -2.59
N PHE A 322 -11.58 -25.04 -1.93
CA PHE A 322 -12.30 -25.19 -0.68
C PHE A 322 -13.82 -25.08 -0.88
N ALA A 323 -14.53 -25.84 -0.07
CA ALA A 323 -15.98 -25.77 0.08
C ALA A 323 -16.38 -24.40 0.65
N PRO A 324 -17.56 -23.89 0.26
CA PRO A 324 -17.97 -22.55 0.63
C PRO A 324 -18.29 -22.43 2.12
N SER A 325 -17.84 -21.33 2.69
CA SER A 325 -18.28 -20.76 3.96
C SER A 325 -19.58 -19.96 3.78
N THR A 326 -20.18 -19.50 4.88
CA THR A 326 -21.38 -18.65 4.83
C THR A 326 -21.24 -17.46 5.77
N ALA A 327 -21.16 -16.27 5.20
CA ALA A 327 -21.18 -15.02 5.95
C ALA A 327 -22.59 -14.71 6.49
N THR A 328 -22.66 -14.23 7.73
CA THR A 328 -23.92 -13.80 8.37
C THR A 328 -23.67 -12.62 9.30
N VAL A 329 -24.66 -11.79 9.54
CA VAL A 329 -24.66 -10.81 10.64
C VAL A 329 -24.44 -11.54 11.95
N GLY A 330 -23.53 -11.01 12.77
CA GLY A 330 -23.11 -11.68 13.99
C GLY A 330 -22.24 -12.94 13.76
N GLY A 331 -21.74 -13.14 12.53
CA GLY A 331 -20.90 -14.29 12.20
C GLY A 331 -19.49 -14.20 12.78
N ALA A 332 -18.97 -12.98 13.01
CA ALA A 332 -17.70 -12.77 13.70
C ALA A 332 -17.69 -13.31 15.14
N GLN A 333 -18.84 -13.42 15.81
CA GLN A 333 -18.98 -13.93 17.18
C GLN A 333 -19.17 -15.45 17.25
N LYS A 334 -19.37 -16.11 16.11
CA LYS A 334 -19.55 -17.56 16.08
C LYS A 334 -18.23 -18.26 16.46
N PRO A 335 -18.29 -19.54 16.88
CA PRO A 335 -17.08 -20.36 16.95
C PRO A 335 -16.36 -20.35 15.60
N PRO A 336 -15.02 -20.29 15.58
CA PRO A 336 -14.29 -20.27 14.33
C PRO A 336 -14.44 -21.60 13.61
N GLU A 337 -14.66 -21.56 12.29
CA GLU A 337 -14.73 -22.74 11.43
C GLU A 337 -13.40 -23.00 10.71
N THR A 338 -13.25 -24.23 10.21
CA THR A 338 -12.09 -24.63 9.41
C THR A 338 -12.59 -25.00 8.01
N CYS A 339 -11.98 -24.42 6.99
CA CYS A 339 -12.29 -24.72 5.61
C CYS A 339 -12.02 -26.20 5.28
N SER A 340 -12.84 -26.76 4.41
CA SER A 340 -12.71 -28.14 3.96
C SER A 340 -12.50 -28.17 2.45
N ALA A 341 -11.72 -29.13 1.96
CA ALA A 341 -11.48 -29.29 0.53
C ALA A 341 -12.75 -29.73 -0.21
N ASN A 342 -12.94 -29.23 -1.42
CA ASN A 342 -13.88 -29.79 -2.40
C ASN A 342 -13.23 -30.95 -3.16
N ASP A 343 -14.08 -31.79 -3.76
CA ASP A 343 -13.66 -32.79 -4.73
C ASP A 343 -13.60 -32.16 -6.12
N THR A 344 -12.40 -32.01 -6.68
CA THR A 344 -12.16 -31.47 -8.03
C THR A 344 -12.26 -32.54 -9.13
N GLY A 345 -12.49 -33.80 -8.77
CA GLY A 345 -12.71 -34.89 -9.72
C GLY A 345 -11.50 -35.14 -10.62
N SER A 346 -11.67 -34.91 -11.92
CA SER A 346 -10.63 -35.08 -12.95
C SER A 346 -10.10 -33.76 -13.52
N GLU A 347 -10.51 -32.63 -12.94
CA GLU A 347 -10.00 -31.31 -13.29
C GLU A 347 -8.53 -31.19 -12.86
N PRO A 348 -7.64 -30.59 -13.67
CA PRO A 348 -6.29 -30.29 -13.25
C PRO A 348 -6.26 -29.11 -12.26
N GLU A 349 -5.28 -29.10 -11.36
CA GLU A 349 -5.00 -27.92 -10.53
C GLU A 349 -4.32 -26.82 -11.36
N LEU A 350 -4.43 -25.56 -10.92
CA LEU A 350 -3.83 -24.41 -11.64
C LEU A 350 -2.31 -24.55 -11.79
N ALA A 351 -1.61 -25.08 -10.77
CA ALA A 351 -0.18 -25.36 -10.84
C ALA A 351 0.16 -26.45 -11.88
N GLU A 352 -0.69 -27.46 -12.05
CA GLU A 352 -0.52 -28.49 -13.09
C GLU A 352 -0.74 -27.93 -14.50
N MET A 353 -1.75 -27.07 -14.66
CA MET A 353 -1.97 -26.34 -15.92
C MET A 353 -0.80 -25.41 -16.24
N THR A 354 -0.29 -24.69 -15.23
CA THR A 354 0.83 -23.75 -15.37
C THR A 354 2.11 -24.47 -15.75
N SER A 355 2.51 -25.50 -14.99
CA SER A 355 3.72 -26.29 -15.28
C SER A 355 3.64 -26.99 -16.64
N THR A 356 2.47 -27.48 -17.04
CA THR A 356 2.24 -28.04 -18.37
C THR A 356 2.38 -26.98 -19.47
N ALA A 357 1.78 -25.80 -19.29
CA ALA A 357 1.90 -24.71 -20.24
C ALA A 357 3.35 -24.26 -20.40
N LEU A 358 4.09 -24.08 -19.30
CA LEU A 358 5.52 -23.72 -19.33
C LEU A 358 6.35 -24.78 -20.06
N ARG A 359 6.17 -26.06 -19.73
CA ARG A 359 6.85 -27.17 -20.41
C ARG A 359 6.56 -27.19 -21.92
N LEU A 360 5.30 -26.94 -22.29
CA LEU A 360 4.90 -26.98 -23.68
C LEU A 360 5.38 -25.74 -24.43
N LEU A 361 5.36 -24.55 -23.83
CA LEU A 361 5.74 -23.25 -24.41
C LEU A 361 7.26 -23.02 -24.49
N ASP A 362 8.04 -23.62 -23.59
CA ASP A 362 9.50 -23.58 -23.63
C ASP A 362 10.06 -24.58 -24.66
N ASP A 363 9.83 -24.28 -25.95
CA ASP A 363 10.46 -25.01 -27.04
C ASP A 363 11.88 -24.44 -27.27
N PRO A 364 12.94 -25.25 -27.10
CA PRO A 364 14.31 -24.81 -27.34
C PRO A 364 14.58 -24.45 -28.81
N GLU A 365 13.76 -24.91 -29.75
CA GLU A 365 13.86 -24.57 -31.17
C GLU A 365 13.17 -23.23 -31.50
N ALA A 366 12.36 -22.67 -30.59
CA ALA A 366 11.72 -21.37 -30.77
C ALA A 366 12.70 -20.22 -30.50
N GLU A 367 12.98 -19.40 -31.51
CA GLU A 367 13.97 -18.31 -31.43
C GLU A 367 13.49 -17.09 -30.60
N THR A 368 12.18 -16.92 -30.44
CA THR A 368 11.53 -15.67 -29.99
C THR A 368 10.91 -15.73 -28.59
N GLY A 369 10.85 -16.90 -27.95
CA GLY A 369 10.28 -17.09 -26.60
C GLY A 369 8.75 -17.14 -26.56
N PHE A 370 8.17 -16.87 -25.39
CA PHE A 370 6.71 -16.93 -25.21
C PHE A 370 6.11 -15.84 -24.31
N PHE A 371 4.81 -15.61 -24.47
CA PHE A 371 3.94 -14.92 -23.51
C PHE A 371 2.92 -15.90 -22.92
N LEU A 372 2.73 -15.88 -21.61
CA LEU A 372 1.76 -16.70 -20.90
C LEU A 372 0.98 -15.86 -19.89
N GLN A 373 -0.36 -15.92 -19.92
CA GLN A 373 -1.20 -15.48 -18.81
C GLN A 373 -1.71 -16.69 -18.02
N VAL A 374 -1.71 -16.57 -16.68
CA VAL A 374 -2.27 -17.55 -15.74
C VAL A 374 -3.21 -16.82 -14.79
N GLU A 375 -4.45 -17.28 -14.65
CA GLU A 375 -5.46 -16.65 -13.80
C GLU A 375 -6.02 -17.63 -12.75
N SER A 376 -6.11 -17.16 -11.50
CA SER A 376 -7.00 -17.74 -10.50
C SER A 376 -8.25 -16.87 -10.37
N ALA A 377 -9.28 -17.22 -11.13
CA ALA A 377 -10.45 -16.37 -11.35
C ALA A 377 -11.47 -16.42 -10.21
N SER A 378 -11.49 -17.51 -9.44
CA SER A 378 -12.51 -17.71 -8.42
C SER A 378 -12.21 -16.99 -7.10
N ILE A 379 -11.07 -16.29 -6.96
CA ILE A 379 -10.83 -15.41 -5.81
C ILE A 379 -11.93 -14.33 -5.76
N ASP A 380 -12.17 -13.64 -6.88
CA ASP A 380 -13.28 -12.71 -7.11
C ASP A 380 -14.65 -13.39 -6.95
N LYS A 381 -14.87 -14.49 -7.69
CA LYS A 381 -16.19 -15.15 -7.69
C LYS A 381 -16.62 -15.62 -6.30
N ARG A 382 -15.67 -15.94 -5.43
CA ARG A 382 -15.92 -16.29 -4.03
C ARG A 382 -16.11 -15.07 -3.14
N ASN A 383 -15.40 -13.97 -3.39
CA ASN A 383 -15.73 -12.69 -2.77
C ASN A 383 -17.17 -12.25 -3.10
N HIS A 384 -17.58 -12.29 -4.37
CA HIS A 384 -18.98 -12.04 -4.80
C HIS A 384 -20.00 -12.87 -4.01
N ALA A 385 -19.66 -14.12 -3.69
CA ALA A 385 -20.51 -15.03 -2.94
C ALA A 385 -20.42 -14.86 -1.40
N ALA A 386 -19.68 -13.87 -0.90
CA ALA A 386 -19.35 -13.70 0.52
C ALA A 386 -18.77 -14.97 1.17
N ASP A 387 -17.93 -15.68 0.41
CA ASP A 387 -17.35 -16.98 0.75
C ASP A 387 -15.84 -16.86 1.05
N ALA A 388 -15.52 -16.71 2.33
CA ALA A 388 -14.13 -16.59 2.79
C ALA A 388 -13.31 -17.88 2.56
N CYS A 389 -13.89 -19.07 2.78
CA CYS A 389 -13.18 -20.33 2.55
C CYS A 389 -12.85 -20.55 1.07
N GLY A 390 -13.82 -20.38 0.18
CA GLY A 390 -13.57 -20.47 -1.25
C GLY A 390 -12.51 -19.47 -1.70
N MET A 391 -12.63 -18.20 -1.28
CA MET A 391 -11.67 -17.14 -1.61
C MET A 391 -10.24 -17.53 -1.19
N ILE A 392 -10.05 -17.97 0.05
CA ILE A 392 -8.74 -18.35 0.58
C ILE A 392 -8.16 -19.57 -0.18
N GLY A 393 -8.99 -20.56 -0.51
CA GLY A 393 -8.55 -21.72 -1.28
C GLY A 393 -8.04 -21.36 -2.68
N GLU A 394 -8.62 -20.36 -3.32
CA GLU A 394 -8.18 -19.89 -4.64
C GLU A 394 -6.91 -19.02 -4.57
N VAL A 395 -6.67 -18.34 -3.44
CA VAL A 395 -5.37 -17.68 -3.16
C VAL A 395 -4.28 -18.72 -2.91
N GLU A 396 -4.59 -19.84 -2.26
CA GLU A 396 -3.63 -20.96 -2.15
C GLU A 396 -3.27 -21.52 -3.54
N ARG A 397 -4.29 -21.69 -4.38
CA ARG A 397 -4.14 -22.22 -5.73
C ARG A 397 -3.28 -21.31 -6.63
N ILE A 398 -3.40 -19.98 -6.51
CA ILE A 398 -2.52 -19.06 -7.26
C ILE A 398 -1.09 -19.01 -6.70
N ASP A 399 -0.91 -19.12 -5.38
CA ASP A 399 0.43 -19.17 -4.77
C ASP A 399 1.26 -20.33 -5.31
N GLU A 400 0.66 -21.50 -5.49
CA GLU A 400 1.31 -22.67 -6.10
C GLU A 400 1.65 -22.45 -7.57
N ALA A 401 0.77 -21.81 -8.34
CA ALA A 401 1.05 -21.48 -9.75
C ALA A 401 2.20 -20.46 -9.88
N ILE A 402 2.29 -19.50 -8.94
CA ILE A 402 3.40 -18.55 -8.87
C ILE A 402 4.71 -19.28 -8.55
N GLN A 403 4.70 -20.27 -7.66
CA GLN A 403 5.89 -21.08 -7.37
C GLN A 403 6.42 -21.77 -8.64
N GLU A 404 5.54 -22.39 -9.44
CA GLU A 404 5.92 -23.01 -10.73
C GLU A 404 6.54 -21.99 -11.70
N ALA A 405 5.95 -20.79 -11.79
CA ALA A 405 6.47 -19.73 -12.65
C ALA A 405 7.83 -19.18 -12.17
N LEU A 406 8.00 -18.99 -10.86
CA LEU A 406 9.26 -18.52 -10.27
C LEU A 406 10.37 -19.57 -10.43
N ASP A 407 10.07 -20.85 -10.23
CA ASP A 407 11.04 -21.93 -10.40
C ASP A 407 11.50 -22.04 -11.86
N PHE A 408 10.57 -21.91 -12.81
CA PHE A 408 10.91 -21.79 -14.22
C PHE A 408 11.79 -20.56 -14.50
N ALA A 409 11.37 -19.38 -14.03
CA ALA A 409 12.07 -18.13 -14.31
C ALA A 409 13.48 -18.09 -13.70
N ARG A 410 13.67 -18.66 -12.50
CA ARG A 410 14.98 -18.81 -11.85
C ARG A 410 15.90 -19.74 -12.65
N ALA A 411 15.36 -20.81 -13.23
CA ALA A 411 16.12 -21.77 -14.04
C ALA A 411 16.49 -21.19 -15.42
N ASP A 412 15.56 -20.49 -16.07
CA ASP A 412 15.75 -19.87 -17.39
C ASP A 412 16.61 -18.60 -17.35
N GLY A 413 16.43 -17.76 -16.33
CA GLY A 413 17.18 -16.52 -16.11
C GLY A 413 16.85 -15.38 -17.07
N ASN A 414 15.95 -15.57 -18.05
CA ASN A 414 15.53 -14.58 -19.05
C ASN A 414 14.00 -14.43 -19.09
N THR A 415 13.32 -14.76 -17.99
CA THR A 415 11.85 -14.72 -17.90
C THR A 415 11.43 -13.66 -16.89
N LEU A 416 10.52 -12.78 -17.30
CA LEU A 416 9.84 -11.83 -16.44
C LEU A 416 8.54 -12.46 -15.93
N VAL A 417 8.39 -12.57 -14.61
CA VAL A 417 7.16 -12.99 -13.95
C VAL A 417 6.52 -11.77 -13.32
N LEU A 418 5.23 -11.57 -13.55
CA LEU A 418 4.44 -10.46 -13.02
C LEU A 418 3.24 -11.03 -12.27
N LEU A 419 2.95 -10.47 -11.10
CA LEU A 419 1.75 -10.72 -10.32
C LEU A 419 0.91 -9.44 -10.27
N ALA A 420 -0.36 -9.55 -10.63
CA ALA A 420 -1.34 -8.48 -10.53
C ALA A 420 -2.71 -9.03 -10.07
N ALA A 421 -3.61 -8.12 -9.74
CA ALA A 421 -5.04 -8.35 -9.57
C ALA A 421 -5.79 -7.34 -10.42
N ASP A 422 -6.92 -7.66 -10.99
CA ASP A 422 -7.63 -6.76 -11.91
C ASP A 422 -8.28 -5.56 -11.19
N HIS A 423 -8.91 -5.79 -10.04
CA HIS A 423 -9.50 -4.81 -9.13
C HIS A 423 -9.54 -5.32 -7.68
N ALA A 424 -9.92 -4.45 -6.75
CA ALA A 424 -10.07 -4.81 -5.34
C ALA A 424 -11.52 -5.24 -5.03
N HIS A 425 -11.78 -5.88 -3.87
CA HIS A 425 -13.07 -6.53 -3.60
C HIS A 425 -13.62 -6.41 -2.16
N SER A 426 -14.64 -7.17 -1.79
CA SER A 426 -15.56 -6.81 -0.70
C SER A 426 -15.01 -7.18 0.68
N ALA A 427 -14.19 -8.24 0.75
CA ALA A 427 -13.67 -8.77 2.00
C ALA A 427 -12.89 -7.73 2.81
N GLN A 428 -13.16 -7.68 4.11
CA GLN A 428 -12.35 -6.95 5.10
C GLN A 428 -12.04 -7.84 6.30
N ILE A 429 -10.79 -7.83 6.75
CA ILE A 429 -10.39 -8.50 8.00
C ILE A 429 -10.86 -7.62 9.16
N LEU A 430 -11.87 -8.10 9.90
CA LEU A 430 -12.43 -7.41 11.05
C LEU A 430 -11.70 -7.82 12.35
N PRO A 431 -11.74 -6.98 13.41
CA PRO A 431 -11.26 -7.40 14.72
C PRO A 431 -11.97 -8.68 15.18
N ASP A 432 -11.20 -9.62 15.75
CA ASP A 432 -11.74 -10.93 16.10
C ASP A 432 -12.90 -10.80 17.11
N SER A 433 -14.01 -11.49 16.83
CA SER A 433 -15.23 -11.46 17.65
C SER A 433 -15.94 -10.11 17.77
N ALA A 434 -15.55 -9.07 17.02
CA ALA A 434 -16.18 -7.75 17.07
C ALA A 434 -17.56 -7.74 16.39
N GLU A 435 -18.49 -6.98 16.98
CA GLU A 435 -19.80 -6.66 16.37
C GLU A 435 -19.61 -5.73 15.17
N SER A 436 -20.33 -6.04 14.09
CA SER A 436 -20.29 -5.31 12.84
C SER A 436 -21.61 -5.49 12.09
N VAL A 437 -22.03 -4.47 11.35
CA VAL A 437 -23.14 -4.53 10.40
C VAL A 437 -22.82 -5.40 9.18
N SER A 438 -21.54 -5.58 8.84
CA SER A 438 -21.12 -6.47 7.77
C SER A 438 -21.41 -7.94 8.13
N PRO A 439 -22.11 -8.70 7.26
CA PRO A 439 -22.11 -10.15 7.35
C PRO A 439 -20.69 -10.69 7.30
N ALA A 440 -20.35 -11.59 8.22
CA ALA A 440 -19.00 -12.09 8.37
C ALA A 440 -18.96 -13.62 8.56
N THR A 441 -17.81 -14.19 8.23
CA THR A 441 -17.43 -15.55 8.62
C THR A 441 -16.25 -15.47 9.58
N ARG A 442 -16.21 -16.32 10.60
CA ARG A 442 -15.06 -16.44 11.50
C ARG A 442 -14.32 -17.75 11.28
N LEU A 443 -13.04 -17.68 10.94
CA LEU A 443 -12.19 -18.82 10.59
C LEU A 443 -11.11 -19.07 11.66
N ALA A 444 -10.71 -20.33 11.84
CA ALA A 444 -9.57 -20.71 12.67
C ALA A 444 -8.29 -20.65 11.81
N THR A 445 -7.36 -19.76 12.15
CA THR A 445 -6.12 -19.57 11.40
C THR A 445 -5.06 -20.63 11.70
N ASN A 446 -3.96 -20.63 10.93
CA ASN A 446 -2.80 -21.49 11.17
C ASN A 446 -2.13 -21.24 12.54
N ASP A 447 -2.37 -20.08 13.15
CA ASP A 447 -1.87 -19.72 14.49
C ASP A 447 -2.83 -20.14 15.61
N GLY A 448 -3.98 -20.72 15.25
CA GLY A 448 -5.01 -21.14 16.21
C GLY A 448 -5.80 -19.98 16.81
N VAL A 449 -5.74 -18.79 16.21
CA VAL A 449 -6.57 -17.62 16.58
C VAL A 449 -7.75 -17.46 15.61
N GLY A 450 -8.76 -16.69 16.01
CA GLY A 450 -9.90 -16.39 15.16
C GLY A 450 -9.58 -15.28 14.16
N GLN A 451 -10.05 -15.43 12.92
CA GLN A 451 -10.06 -14.37 11.91
C GLN A 451 -11.50 -14.14 11.44
N ALA A 452 -12.01 -12.92 11.62
CA ALA A 452 -13.29 -12.52 11.05
C ALA A 452 -13.07 -11.87 9.67
N VAL A 453 -13.77 -12.38 8.65
CA VAL A 453 -13.80 -11.80 7.30
C VAL A 453 -15.21 -11.31 7.02
N GLY A 454 -15.37 -9.99 6.89
CA GLY A 454 -16.65 -9.31 6.67
C GLY A 454 -16.86 -8.87 5.23
N TYR A 455 -18.13 -8.77 4.81
CA TYR A 455 -18.56 -8.39 3.47
C TYR A 455 -19.61 -7.28 3.53
N GLY A 456 -19.17 -6.02 3.44
CA GLY A 456 -20.02 -4.85 3.72
C GLY A 456 -20.67 -4.19 2.51
N THR A 457 -20.35 -4.61 1.29
CA THR A 457 -20.70 -3.89 0.04
C THR A 457 -22.10 -4.20 -0.51
N LEU A 458 -22.92 -4.93 0.24
CA LEU A 458 -24.34 -5.17 -0.05
C LEU A 458 -25.14 -5.11 1.24
N PRO A 459 -26.46 -4.85 1.20
CA PRO A 459 -27.30 -4.89 2.38
C PRO A 459 -27.26 -6.29 3.02
N ALA A 460 -27.22 -6.34 4.36
CA ALA A 460 -27.10 -7.60 5.08
C ALA A 460 -28.28 -8.55 4.81
N GLU A 461 -29.48 -8.00 4.67
CA GLU A 461 -30.70 -8.76 4.36
C GLU A 461 -30.68 -9.41 2.97
N VAL A 462 -29.90 -8.87 2.03
CA VAL A 462 -29.72 -9.46 0.70
C VAL A 462 -28.80 -10.66 0.81
N ILE A 463 -27.66 -10.50 1.50
CA ILE A 463 -26.67 -11.58 1.70
C ILE A 463 -27.30 -12.76 2.46
N GLU A 464 -28.10 -12.50 3.48
CA GLU A 464 -28.72 -13.57 4.29
C GLU A 464 -30.04 -14.11 3.71
N GLY A 465 -30.74 -13.30 2.92
CA GLY A 465 -32.12 -13.56 2.49
C GLY A 465 -32.27 -14.12 1.07
N GLU A 466 -31.28 -13.90 0.20
CA GLU A 466 -31.35 -14.31 -1.21
C GLU A 466 -30.48 -15.54 -1.50
N GLU A 467 -31.00 -16.47 -2.31
CA GLU A 467 -30.24 -17.66 -2.73
C GLU A 467 -29.06 -17.29 -3.67
N LYS A 468 -29.19 -16.18 -4.38
CA LYS A 468 -28.18 -15.66 -5.30
C LYS A 468 -28.04 -14.16 -5.11
N PHE A 469 -26.88 -13.73 -4.67
CA PHE A 469 -26.48 -12.32 -4.56
C PHE A 469 -25.05 -12.17 -5.09
N SER A 470 -24.56 -10.93 -5.15
CA SER A 470 -23.21 -10.62 -5.60
C SER A 470 -22.69 -9.41 -4.84
N THR A 471 -21.81 -9.61 -3.85
CA THR A 471 -21.07 -8.50 -3.24
C THR A 471 -20.33 -7.72 -4.33
N GLN A 472 -19.92 -6.48 -4.09
CA GLN A 472 -19.43 -5.60 -5.15
C GLN A 472 -17.89 -5.53 -5.12
N HIS A 473 -17.30 -5.21 -6.28
CA HIS A 473 -15.90 -4.80 -6.35
C HIS A 473 -15.69 -3.49 -5.59
N ASN A 474 -14.43 -3.14 -5.37
CA ASN A 474 -14.03 -1.91 -4.73
C ASN A 474 -12.95 -1.17 -5.56
N GLY A 475 -12.91 0.16 -5.42
CA GLY A 475 -12.03 1.03 -6.20
C GLY A 475 -10.62 1.26 -5.64
N ALA A 476 -10.19 0.55 -4.59
CA ALA A 476 -8.89 0.75 -3.94
C ALA A 476 -7.72 0.26 -4.81
N GLU A 477 -6.61 1.00 -4.85
CA GLU A 477 -5.40 0.62 -5.58
C GLU A 477 -4.84 -0.72 -5.10
N LEU A 478 -4.22 -1.46 -6.02
CA LEU A 478 -3.79 -2.84 -5.78
C LEU A 478 -2.28 -2.98 -5.81
N ARG A 479 -1.77 -4.04 -5.19
CA ARG A 479 -0.38 -4.46 -5.30
C ARG A 479 -0.11 -5.01 -6.70
N VAL A 480 1.03 -4.60 -7.27
CA VAL A 480 1.68 -5.27 -8.41
C VAL A 480 3.07 -5.74 -7.97
N ALA A 481 3.49 -6.91 -8.41
CA ALA A 481 4.82 -7.43 -8.08
C ALA A 481 5.50 -8.13 -9.26
N ALA A 482 6.83 -8.19 -9.28
CA ALA A 482 7.59 -8.77 -10.38
C ALA A 482 8.91 -9.44 -9.97
N PHE A 483 9.36 -10.38 -10.81
CA PHE A 483 10.66 -11.05 -10.74
C PHE A 483 11.26 -11.22 -12.14
N GLY A 484 12.58 -11.04 -12.29
CA GLY A 484 13.30 -11.27 -13.55
C GLY A 484 13.68 -9.99 -14.30
N PRO A 485 14.14 -10.10 -15.56
CA PRO A 485 14.60 -8.97 -16.35
C PRO A 485 13.52 -7.90 -16.52
N GLY A 486 13.83 -6.65 -16.14
CA GLY A 486 12.90 -5.52 -16.25
C GLY A 486 11.88 -5.40 -15.11
N ALA A 487 11.94 -6.25 -14.09
CA ALA A 487 11.00 -6.26 -12.95
C ALA A 487 10.92 -4.92 -12.21
N ASP A 488 12.01 -4.16 -12.14
CA ASP A 488 12.05 -2.85 -11.48
C ASP A 488 11.00 -1.88 -12.01
N ASN A 489 10.54 -2.04 -13.25
CA ASN A 489 9.56 -1.15 -13.88
C ASN A 489 8.18 -1.19 -13.21
N VAL A 490 7.88 -2.13 -12.31
CA VAL A 490 6.63 -2.12 -11.54
C VAL A 490 6.75 -1.37 -10.20
N ILE A 491 7.95 -0.96 -9.80
CA ILE A 491 8.17 -0.29 -8.50
C ILE A 491 7.62 1.13 -8.54
N GLY A 492 6.98 1.54 -7.45
CA GLY A 492 6.30 2.83 -7.31
C GLY A 492 4.81 2.71 -7.62
N MET A 493 4.22 3.82 -8.02
CA MET A 493 2.80 3.91 -8.39
C MET A 493 2.65 3.99 -9.91
N ILE A 494 1.99 3.00 -10.51
CA ILE A 494 1.70 2.94 -11.95
C ILE A 494 0.16 2.96 -12.20
N ASP A 495 -0.29 2.99 -13.45
CA ASP A 495 -1.66 2.60 -13.82
C ASP A 495 -1.65 1.19 -14.43
N GLN A 496 -2.78 0.50 -14.38
CA GLN A 496 -2.95 -0.81 -15.02
C GLN A 496 -2.65 -0.79 -16.53
N THR A 497 -2.81 0.34 -17.21
CA THR A 497 -2.36 0.50 -18.61
C THR A 497 -0.84 0.53 -18.78
N ASP A 498 -0.07 0.95 -17.77
CA ASP A 498 1.40 0.88 -17.81
C ASP A 498 1.89 -0.58 -17.84
N MET A 499 1.12 -1.53 -17.27
CA MET A 499 1.47 -2.96 -17.29
C MET A 499 1.61 -3.50 -18.70
N PHE A 500 0.78 -3.04 -19.64
CA PHE A 500 0.90 -3.38 -21.06
C PHE A 500 2.30 -3.02 -21.57
N TYR A 501 2.74 -1.79 -21.30
CA TYR A 501 4.04 -1.30 -21.76
C TYR A 501 5.21 -1.94 -21.00
N VAL A 502 5.07 -2.26 -19.71
CA VAL A 502 6.07 -3.05 -18.97
C VAL A 502 6.30 -4.40 -19.65
N MET A 503 5.23 -5.12 -19.98
CA MET A 503 5.33 -6.43 -20.65
C MET A 503 5.84 -6.32 -22.08
N ALA A 504 5.24 -5.43 -22.87
CA ALA A 504 5.57 -5.27 -24.27
C ALA A 504 7.01 -4.77 -24.47
N ASN A 505 7.49 -3.84 -23.64
CA ASN A 505 8.88 -3.36 -23.70
C ASN A 505 9.87 -4.47 -23.31
N ALA A 506 9.55 -5.26 -22.28
CA ALA A 506 10.39 -6.41 -21.90
C ALA A 506 10.51 -7.43 -23.05
N LEU A 507 9.43 -7.68 -23.78
CA LEU A 507 9.39 -8.58 -24.94
C LEU A 507 9.83 -7.94 -26.26
N ARG A 508 10.11 -6.63 -26.28
CA ARG A 508 10.46 -5.86 -27.48
C ARG A 508 9.34 -5.90 -28.54
N LEU A 509 8.10 -5.79 -28.10
CA LEU A 509 6.92 -5.70 -28.94
C LEU A 509 6.55 -4.24 -29.19
N GLY A 510 5.97 -3.97 -30.36
CA GLY A 510 5.57 -2.63 -30.77
C GLY A 510 6.67 -1.82 -31.46
N ASP A 511 6.26 -0.69 -32.06
CA ASP A 511 7.13 0.22 -32.82
C ASP A 511 7.33 1.59 -32.13
N TRP A 512 7.13 1.65 -30.80
CA TRP A 512 7.32 2.87 -30.00
C TRP A 512 8.71 2.97 -29.37
N GLU A 513 9.11 4.18 -28.98
CA GLU A 513 10.38 4.42 -28.28
C GLU A 513 10.26 3.96 -26.81
N VAL A 514 11.26 3.22 -26.33
CA VAL A 514 11.35 2.79 -24.92
C VAL A 514 12.16 3.81 -24.13
N ALA A 515 11.71 4.15 -22.92
CA ALA A 515 12.42 5.09 -22.06
C ALA A 515 13.86 4.62 -21.74
N GLU A 516 14.80 5.56 -21.62
CA GLU A 516 16.15 5.25 -21.15
C GLU A 516 16.12 4.83 -19.67
N SER A 517 17.02 3.93 -19.27
CA SER A 517 17.09 3.48 -17.88
C SER A 517 17.63 4.58 -16.96
N SER A 518 16.91 4.89 -15.89
CA SER A 518 17.39 5.74 -14.81
C SER A 518 18.34 4.98 -13.86
N PRO A 519 19.66 5.23 -13.86
CA PRO A 519 20.61 4.50 -13.00
C PRO A 519 20.39 4.80 -11.50
N PHE A 520 19.66 5.86 -11.17
CA PHE A 520 19.33 6.22 -9.79
C PHE A 520 18.12 5.46 -9.24
N GLN A 521 17.30 4.87 -10.12
CA GLN A 521 16.07 4.14 -9.75
C GLN A 521 16.15 2.63 -10.02
N SER A 522 17.16 2.17 -10.76
CA SER A 522 17.44 0.74 -10.95
C SER A 522 17.92 0.08 -9.67
N ILE A 523 17.52 -1.17 -9.43
CA ILE A 523 17.88 -1.93 -8.24
C ILE A 523 18.34 -3.35 -8.59
N ASP A 524 19.43 -3.80 -7.96
CA ASP A 524 19.87 -5.20 -8.10
C ASP A 524 19.09 -6.08 -7.12
N LEU A 525 17.90 -6.51 -7.54
CA LEU A 525 16.99 -7.34 -6.73
C LEU A 525 17.63 -8.67 -6.27
N LYS A 526 18.72 -9.13 -6.92
CA LYS A 526 19.46 -10.34 -6.53
C LYS A 526 20.29 -10.16 -5.26
N LYS A 527 20.48 -8.91 -4.80
CA LYS A 527 21.17 -8.61 -3.54
C LYS A 527 20.29 -8.72 -2.31
N ALA A 528 18.97 -8.82 -2.48
CA ALA A 528 18.04 -9.02 -1.38
C ALA A 528 18.51 -10.16 -0.46
N ALA A 529 18.52 -9.91 0.84
CA ALA A 529 18.65 -10.96 1.83
C ALA A 529 17.46 -11.93 1.68
N ALA A 530 17.70 -13.22 1.91
CA ALA A 530 16.61 -14.18 2.00
C ALA A 530 15.76 -13.84 3.23
N ALA A 531 14.46 -13.62 3.01
CA ALA A 531 13.51 -13.48 4.10
C ALA A 531 13.44 -14.79 4.90
N ARG A 532 13.10 -14.70 6.19
CA ARG A 532 12.72 -15.86 6.99
C ARG A 532 11.31 -16.31 6.58
N ASP A 533 11.19 -17.54 6.09
CA ASP A 533 9.93 -18.12 5.61
C ASP A 533 8.82 -18.09 6.67
N ASP A 534 9.20 -18.26 7.93
CA ASP A 534 8.29 -18.32 9.07
C ASP A 534 8.99 -17.77 10.32
N VAL A 535 8.49 -16.64 10.85
CA VAL A 535 9.02 -16.05 12.08
C VAL A 535 8.22 -16.42 13.32
N ARG A 536 7.20 -17.28 13.21
CA ARG A 536 6.30 -17.59 14.35
C ARG A 536 7.03 -18.27 15.50
N GLU A 537 7.98 -19.13 15.18
CA GLU A 537 8.84 -19.79 16.18
C GLU A 537 9.77 -18.82 16.91
N THR A 538 9.97 -17.59 16.45
CA THR A 538 10.77 -16.59 17.17
C THR A 538 9.87 -15.48 17.72
N CYS A 539 8.83 -15.10 16.99
CA CYS A 539 7.94 -14.00 17.30
C CYS A 539 6.84 -14.34 18.31
N TYR A 540 6.37 -15.60 18.41
CA TYR A 540 5.28 -15.98 19.34
C TYR A 540 5.78 -16.68 20.60
N LEU A 541 7.10 -16.92 20.70
CA LEU A 541 7.66 -17.59 21.86
C LEU A 541 7.65 -16.65 23.06
N VAL A 542 6.65 -16.84 23.91
CA VAL A 542 6.80 -16.53 25.32
C VAL A 542 7.64 -17.66 25.93
N THR A 543 8.86 -17.35 26.39
CA THR A 543 9.76 -18.38 26.93
C THR A 543 9.13 -19.11 28.13
N ALA A 544 9.60 -20.30 28.48
CA ALA A 544 8.99 -21.11 29.56
C ALA A 544 9.00 -20.41 30.95
N ASP A 545 9.80 -19.36 31.10
CA ASP A 545 9.88 -18.43 32.24
C ASP A 545 9.08 -17.13 32.06
N GLY A 546 8.39 -16.94 30.92
CA GLY A 546 7.47 -15.82 30.66
C GLY A 546 8.08 -14.64 29.88
N GLY A 547 9.22 -14.79 29.21
CA GLY A 547 9.92 -13.72 28.49
C GLY A 547 9.33 -13.42 27.10
N ALA A 548 9.41 -12.16 26.66
CA ALA A 548 8.91 -11.67 25.37
C ALA A 548 9.85 -11.97 24.18
N PRO A 549 9.35 -11.86 22.93
CA PRO A 549 10.20 -11.84 21.74
C PRO A 549 11.26 -10.75 21.88
N GLN A 550 12.46 -10.98 21.36
CA GLN A 550 13.52 -9.98 21.37
C GLN A 550 13.45 -9.09 20.12
N PRO A 551 14.07 -7.89 20.15
CA PRO A 551 14.18 -7.06 18.95
C PRO A 551 14.75 -7.85 17.76
N GLY A 552 13.98 -7.88 16.66
CA GLY A 552 14.36 -8.58 15.42
C GLY A 552 13.95 -10.05 15.34
N ASP A 553 13.30 -10.60 16.37
CA ASP A 553 12.72 -11.95 16.31
C ASP A 553 11.49 -12.01 15.40
N CYS A 554 10.72 -10.92 15.31
CA CYS A 554 9.55 -10.79 14.43
C CYS A 554 9.88 -10.21 13.04
N ALA A 555 11.07 -9.65 12.85
CA ALA A 555 11.49 -9.05 11.59
C ALA A 555 11.79 -10.14 10.55
N HIS A 556 11.24 -10.02 9.33
CA HIS A 556 11.45 -11.01 8.28
C HIS A 556 12.90 -11.05 7.80
N TYR A 557 13.62 -9.92 7.88
CA TYR A 557 15.04 -9.85 7.50
C TYR A 557 15.99 -9.76 8.70
N GLY A 558 15.45 -9.89 9.92
CA GLY A 558 16.21 -9.75 11.16
C GLY A 558 16.90 -8.38 11.30
N THR A 559 17.89 -8.29 12.19
CA THR A 559 18.50 -7.00 12.55
C THR A 559 19.36 -6.38 11.46
N GLN A 560 19.80 -7.17 10.48
CA GLN A 560 20.61 -6.68 9.35
C GLN A 560 19.76 -6.01 8.26
N GLY A 561 18.44 -6.19 8.30
CA GLY A 561 17.51 -5.65 7.30
C GLY A 561 17.65 -6.30 5.92
N HIS A 562 16.87 -5.78 4.97
CA HIS A 562 16.67 -6.36 3.64
C HIS A 562 17.96 -6.47 2.79
N GLY A 563 18.97 -5.61 3.03
CA GLY A 563 20.28 -5.70 2.38
C GLY A 563 20.35 -5.29 0.90
N LEU A 564 19.27 -4.76 0.33
CA LEU A 564 19.24 -4.23 -1.04
C LEU A 564 20.13 -2.99 -1.20
N SER A 565 20.23 -2.18 -0.15
CA SER A 565 21.15 -1.04 -0.09
C SER A 565 21.86 -0.95 1.25
N THR A 566 23.14 -0.59 1.19
CA THR A 566 23.97 -0.30 2.37
C THR A 566 24.22 1.19 2.54
N ASP A 567 23.60 2.03 1.71
CA ASP A 567 23.78 3.48 1.74
C ASP A 567 23.33 4.05 3.08
N LYS A 568 24.04 5.07 3.55
CA LYS A 568 23.83 5.70 4.85
C LYS A 568 23.18 7.05 4.68
N ALA A 569 22.22 7.34 5.55
CA ALA A 569 21.56 8.63 5.63
C ALA A 569 22.17 9.44 6.78
N LYS A 570 22.26 10.75 6.60
CA LYS A 570 22.55 11.67 7.69
C LYS A 570 21.31 11.90 8.54
N ASN A 571 20.13 11.97 7.89
CA ASN A 571 18.86 12.19 8.55
C ASN A 571 17.83 11.13 8.14
N VAL A 572 16.88 10.85 9.02
CA VAL A 572 15.65 10.10 8.67
C VAL A 572 14.44 10.97 9.00
N VAL A 573 13.50 11.02 8.05
CA VAL A 573 12.16 11.55 8.28
C VAL A 573 11.17 10.41 8.09
N LEU A 574 10.51 10.01 9.17
CA LEU A 574 9.46 9.00 9.18
C LEU A 574 8.09 9.70 9.17
N MET A 575 7.38 9.55 8.06
CA MET A 575 6.09 10.14 7.78
C MET A 575 5.00 9.07 8.00
N ILE A 576 4.07 9.35 8.89
CA ILE A 576 2.98 8.44 9.28
C ILE A 576 1.64 9.09 8.93
N SER A 577 0.81 8.38 8.20
CA SER A 577 -0.61 8.72 8.02
C SER A 577 -1.42 7.64 8.74
N ASP A 578 -1.90 7.92 9.95
CA ASP A 578 -2.58 6.96 10.84
C ASP A 578 -3.82 6.38 10.13
N GLY A 579 -4.04 5.06 10.22
CA GLY A 579 -5.22 4.36 9.66
C GLY A 579 -5.37 4.44 8.14
N THR A 580 -4.29 4.63 7.39
CA THR A 580 -4.34 4.90 5.94
C THR A 580 -3.96 3.69 5.10
N GLY A 581 -4.93 2.81 4.82
CA GLY A 581 -4.78 1.71 3.87
C GLY A 581 -4.88 2.15 2.40
N ASN A 582 -4.80 1.19 1.48
CA ASN A 582 -4.91 1.44 0.04
C ASN A 582 -6.24 2.12 -0.35
N SER A 583 -7.33 1.83 0.35
CA SER A 583 -8.64 2.47 0.12
C SER A 583 -8.63 3.95 0.52
N GLU A 584 -8.04 4.28 1.66
CA GLU A 584 -7.91 5.66 2.14
C GLU A 584 -7.03 6.51 1.20
N ILE A 585 -5.89 5.95 0.74
CA ILE A 585 -4.99 6.61 -0.25
C ILE A 585 -5.75 6.86 -1.55
N THR A 586 -6.45 5.83 -2.06
CA THR A 586 -7.10 5.91 -3.37
C THR A 586 -8.29 6.86 -3.35
N SER A 587 -9.09 6.83 -2.28
CA SER A 587 -10.23 7.74 -2.14
C SER A 587 -9.78 9.19 -2.02
N ALA A 588 -8.70 9.46 -1.27
CA ALA A 588 -8.11 10.79 -1.22
C ALA A 588 -7.58 11.22 -2.61
N ARG A 589 -6.86 10.37 -3.34
CA ARG A 589 -6.40 10.66 -4.72
C ARG A 589 -7.57 10.98 -5.65
N ASN A 590 -8.57 10.10 -5.69
CA ASN A 590 -9.75 10.25 -6.53
C ASN A 590 -10.49 11.56 -6.25
N TYR A 591 -10.61 11.94 -4.98
CA TYR A 591 -11.24 13.20 -4.59
C TYR A 591 -10.37 14.43 -4.91
N LEU A 592 -9.08 14.40 -4.57
CA LEU A 592 -8.19 15.58 -4.59
C LEU A 592 -7.58 15.89 -5.95
N VAL A 593 -7.33 14.88 -6.78
CA VAL A 593 -6.66 15.04 -8.08
C VAL A 593 -7.30 14.20 -9.20
N GLY A 594 -8.32 13.39 -8.90
CA GLY A 594 -8.95 12.49 -9.85
C GLY A 594 -8.20 11.16 -10.00
N PRO A 595 -8.84 10.13 -10.57
CA PRO A 595 -8.30 8.76 -10.57
C PRO A 595 -7.10 8.55 -11.50
N SER A 596 -6.93 9.43 -12.49
CA SER A 596 -5.72 9.51 -13.34
C SER A 596 -4.69 10.51 -12.83
N GLY A 597 -5.02 11.30 -11.81
CA GLY A 597 -4.13 12.32 -11.24
C GLY A 597 -3.05 11.71 -10.33
N ARG A 598 -2.09 12.55 -9.95
CA ARG A 598 -1.00 12.17 -9.04
C ARG A 598 -0.92 13.11 -7.85
N LEU A 599 -0.78 12.51 -6.67
CA LEU A 599 -0.52 13.23 -5.43
C LEU A 599 0.95 13.72 -5.42
N PRO A 600 1.22 15.03 -5.32
CA PRO A 600 2.56 15.58 -5.47
C PRO A 600 3.58 15.10 -4.42
N GLY A 601 3.13 14.76 -3.21
CA GLY A 601 3.97 14.16 -2.18
C GLY A 601 4.04 12.64 -2.31
N TYR A 602 2.91 11.98 -2.10
CA TYR A 602 2.80 10.53 -1.89
C TYR A 602 3.12 9.70 -3.13
N ASP A 603 2.63 10.07 -4.31
CA ASP A 603 2.79 9.22 -5.51
C ASP A 603 4.20 9.27 -6.12
N ASN A 604 5.08 10.12 -5.58
CA ASN A 604 6.41 10.43 -6.13
C ASN A 604 7.57 9.79 -5.35
N PHE A 605 7.30 8.75 -4.54
CA PHE A 605 8.36 7.95 -3.92
C PHE A 605 9.09 7.04 -4.92
N ASP A 606 10.38 6.84 -4.68
CA ASP A 606 11.25 6.03 -5.55
C ASP A 606 11.08 4.53 -5.31
N PHE A 607 10.71 4.11 -4.11
CA PHE A 607 10.59 2.70 -3.75
C PHE A 607 9.34 2.45 -2.93
N THR A 608 8.72 1.29 -3.15
CA THR A 608 7.47 0.88 -2.50
C THR A 608 7.50 -0.60 -2.15
N GLY A 609 6.84 -0.97 -1.06
CA GLY A 609 6.58 -2.34 -0.65
C GLY A 609 5.36 -2.44 0.24
N SER A 610 5.21 -3.58 0.92
CA SER A 610 4.08 -3.86 1.80
C SER A 610 4.53 -4.41 3.14
N ALA A 611 3.87 -4.05 4.23
CA ALA A 611 4.18 -4.52 5.58
C ALA A 611 2.97 -5.15 6.28
N THR A 612 3.17 -6.27 6.97
CA THR A 612 2.20 -6.83 7.92
C THR A 612 2.23 -6.07 9.25
N THR A 613 1.09 -5.95 9.91
CA THR A 613 0.90 -5.02 11.05
C THR A 613 0.34 -5.68 12.31
N TYR A 614 0.08 -6.99 12.32
CA TYR A 614 -0.52 -7.70 13.46
C TYR A 614 0.19 -7.40 14.79
N ALA A 615 -0.57 -7.37 15.89
CA ALA A 615 -0.07 -7.21 17.26
C ALA A 615 0.03 -8.58 17.96
N LEU A 616 0.33 -8.61 19.25
CA LEU A 616 0.32 -9.83 20.07
C LEU A 616 -0.67 -9.74 21.23
N SER A 617 -1.34 -10.84 21.56
CA SER A 617 -2.14 -10.92 22.78
C SER A 617 -1.23 -10.93 24.01
N ARG A 618 -1.47 -10.01 24.94
CA ARG A 618 -0.75 -9.95 26.23
C ARG A 618 -0.86 -11.26 27.03
N SER A 619 -1.98 -11.97 26.90
CA SER A 619 -2.28 -13.15 27.72
C SER A 619 -1.74 -14.46 27.14
N THR A 620 -1.62 -14.54 25.81
CA THR A 620 -1.27 -15.79 25.11
C THR A 620 0.02 -15.70 24.30
N GLY A 621 0.51 -14.49 23.99
CA GLY A 621 1.63 -14.28 23.06
C GLY A 621 1.32 -14.62 21.60
N GLN A 622 0.07 -15.01 21.30
CA GLN A 622 -0.41 -15.31 19.95
C GLN A 622 -0.74 -14.02 19.20
N PRO A 623 -0.77 -14.02 17.86
CA PRO A 623 -1.08 -12.82 17.10
C PRO A 623 -2.51 -12.32 17.35
N ASP A 624 -2.62 -11.00 17.48
CA ASP A 624 -3.87 -10.24 17.33
C ASP A 624 -3.85 -9.63 15.92
N LEU A 625 -4.74 -10.11 15.05
CA LEU A 625 -4.68 -9.87 13.60
C LEU A 625 -5.05 -8.42 13.22
N VAL A 626 -5.62 -7.64 14.14
CA VAL A 626 -5.94 -6.24 13.94
C VAL A 626 -5.29 -5.43 15.05
N THR A 627 -4.23 -4.70 14.70
CA THR A 627 -3.48 -3.85 15.65
C THR A 627 -4.21 -2.55 15.96
N ASP A 628 -3.88 -1.94 17.09
CA ASP A 628 -4.09 -0.52 17.35
C ASP A 628 -2.79 0.29 17.12
N SER A 629 -2.91 1.62 17.07
CA SER A 629 -1.77 2.54 16.84
C SER A 629 -0.63 2.43 17.87
N ALA A 630 -0.87 1.85 19.06
CA ALA A 630 0.16 1.73 20.09
C ALA A 630 1.08 0.54 19.84
N ALA A 631 0.51 -0.63 19.57
CA ALA A 631 1.31 -1.81 19.26
C ALA A 631 2.08 -1.65 17.95
N SER A 632 1.44 -1.08 16.92
CA SER A 632 2.09 -0.77 15.64
C SER A 632 3.17 0.29 15.78
N GLY A 633 2.88 1.40 16.47
CA GLY A 633 3.84 2.46 16.76
C GLY A 633 5.08 1.96 17.50
N SER A 634 4.88 1.04 18.44
CA SER A 634 5.97 0.37 19.15
C SER A 634 6.79 -0.53 18.21
N ALA A 635 6.15 -1.21 17.26
CA ALA A 635 6.81 -2.12 16.32
C ALA A 635 7.86 -1.41 15.45
N TRP A 636 7.52 -0.28 14.80
CA TRP A 636 8.50 0.43 13.96
C TRP A 636 9.47 1.28 14.77
N ASN A 637 9.15 1.66 16.01
CA ASN A 637 10.07 2.44 16.86
C ASN A 637 11.06 1.58 17.65
N SER A 638 10.80 0.29 17.86
CA SER A 638 11.67 -0.55 18.69
C SER A 638 12.02 -1.93 18.09
N GLY A 639 11.42 -2.30 16.96
CA GLY A 639 11.69 -3.58 16.30
C GLY A 639 11.14 -4.81 17.03
N ILE A 640 10.16 -4.62 17.93
CA ILE A 640 9.49 -5.68 18.71
C ILE A 640 7.97 -5.60 18.56
N LYS A 641 7.30 -6.76 18.51
CA LYS A 641 5.84 -6.83 18.57
C LYS A 641 5.35 -6.80 20.02
N THR A 642 4.22 -6.16 20.25
CA THR A 642 3.62 -6.03 21.59
C THR A 642 2.09 -6.08 21.52
N TYR A 643 1.40 -5.87 22.64
CA TYR A 643 -0.05 -5.93 22.73
C TYR A 643 -0.76 -4.62 22.43
N ASN A 644 -1.99 -4.72 21.93
CA ASN A 644 -2.84 -3.57 21.65
C ASN A 644 -2.98 -2.66 22.87
N GLY A 645 -2.62 -1.40 22.71
CA GLY A 645 -2.54 -0.38 23.77
C GLY A 645 -1.18 -0.24 24.44
N ALA A 646 -0.19 -1.11 24.21
CA ALA A 646 1.16 -0.97 24.75
C ALA A 646 1.98 0.07 23.99
N VAL A 647 2.74 0.92 24.70
CA VAL A 647 3.59 1.95 24.10
C VAL A 647 5.02 1.69 24.55
N GLY A 648 5.94 1.40 23.62
CA GLY A 648 7.37 1.26 23.93
C GLY A 648 7.72 0.18 24.98
N VAL A 649 6.86 -0.82 25.14
CA VAL A 649 7.06 -1.96 26.06
C VAL A 649 6.82 -3.28 25.33
N ASP A 650 7.50 -4.33 25.76
CA ASP A 650 7.26 -5.69 25.26
C ASP A 650 5.91 -6.27 25.74
N VAL A 651 5.59 -7.50 25.32
CA VAL A 651 4.32 -8.15 25.70
C VAL A 651 4.13 -8.35 27.20
N THR A 652 5.21 -8.29 27.99
CA THR A 652 5.16 -8.41 29.46
C THR A 652 5.01 -7.06 30.15
N GLY A 653 5.20 -5.95 29.41
CA GLY A 653 5.18 -4.59 29.93
C GLY A 653 6.56 -4.05 30.33
N VAL A 654 7.65 -4.72 29.92
CA VAL A 654 9.01 -4.24 30.16
C VAL A 654 9.39 -3.21 29.08
N PRO A 655 9.92 -2.03 29.46
CA PRO A 655 10.40 -1.03 28.51
C PRO A 655 11.46 -1.56 27.54
N VAL A 656 11.36 -1.15 26.28
CA VAL A 656 12.31 -1.45 25.20
C VAL A 656 12.83 -0.15 24.57
N PRO A 657 14.12 -0.06 24.18
CA PRO A 657 14.66 1.17 23.60
C PRO A 657 13.92 1.61 22.35
N THR A 658 13.58 2.89 22.27
CA THR A 658 12.99 3.47 21.05
C THR A 658 14.08 4.01 20.13
N MET A 659 13.76 4.14 18.84
CA MET A 659 14.64 4.71 17.82
C MET A 659 15.07 6.14 18.18
N ALA A 660 14.20 6.90 18.83
CA ALA A 660 14.49 8.25 19.31
C ALA A 660 15.58 8.25 20.38
N GLU A 661 15.48 7.34 21.36
CA GLU A 661 16.48 7.20 22.42
C GLU A 661 17.83 6.75 21.84
N LEU A 662 17.82 5.80 20.90
CA LEU A 662 19.03 5.33 20.21
C LEU A 662 19.69 6.46 19.38
N ALA A 663 18.91 7.24 18.64
CA ALA A 663 19.41 8.39 17.88
C ALA A 663 20.00 9.46 18.81
N LYS A 664 19.33 9.75 19.93
CA LYS A 664 19.82 10.70 20.94
C LYS A 664 21.10 10.21 21.62
N ALA A 665 21.20 8.92 21.95
CA ALA A 665 22.42 8.32 22.50
C ALA A 665 23.61 8.42 21.53
N LYS A 666 23.35 8.39 20.21
CA LYS A 666 24.34 8.66 19.17
C LYS A 666 24.72 10.14 19.05
N GLY A 667 24.01 11.05 19.72
CA GLY A 667 24.24 12.49 19.68
C GLY A 667 23.52 13.21 18.53
N MET A 668 22.53 12.57 17.92
CA MET A 668 21.66 13.21 16.92
C MET A 668 20.61 14.08 17.60
N LYS A 669 20.09 15.07 16.87
CA LYS A 669 18.85 15.74 17.28
C LYS A 669 17.65 14.85 16.98
N ILE A 670 16.60 14.95 17.78
CA ILE A 670 15.35 14.20 17.58
C ILE A 670 14.13 15.13 17.58
N GLY A 671 13.17 14.83 16.72
CA GLY A 671 11.92 15.56 16.61
C GLY A 671 10.69 14.66 16.48
N ASN A 672 9.56 15.14 17.02
CA ASN A 672 8.29 14.44 16.99
C ASN A 672 7.15 15.44 16.72
N VAL A 673 6.49 15.29 15.58
CA VAL A 673 5.46 16.22 15.09
C VAL A 673 4.18 15.43 14.82
N THR A 674 3.03 15.93 15.26
CA THR A 674 1.74 15.26 15.06
C THR A 674 0.59 16.27 14.99
N THR A 675 -0.49 15.92 14.29
CA THR A 675 -1.78 16.61 14.39
C THR A 675 -2.65 16.09 15.56
N ALA A 676 -2.29 14.99 16.21
CA ALA A 676 -2.94 14.52 17.44
C ALA A 676 -2.45 15.26 18.69
N GLU A 677 -3.03 14.88 19.82
CA GLU A 677 -2.39 15.00 21.12
C GLU A 677 -1.04 14.31 21.11
N VAL A 678 0.03 14.96 21.58
CA VAL A 678 1.37 14.35 21.61
C VAL A 678 1.45 13.13 22.55
N GLN A 679 0.43 12.91 23.38
CA GLN A 679 0.26 11.74 24.23
C GLN A 679 -0.44 10.58 23.53
N ASP A 680 -1.04 10.79 22.36
CA ASP A 680 -1.64 9.69 21.60
C ASP A 680 -0.54 8.69 21.18
N ALA A 681 -0.96 7.49 20.80
CA ALA A 681 -0.05 6.35 20.72
C ALA A 681 1.11 6.52 19.74
N THR A 682 0.87 7.02 18.53
CA THR A 682 1.90 7.18 17.50
C THR A 682 3.05 8.09 17.94
N PRO A 683 2.81 9.33 18.44
CA PRO A 683 3.87 10.17 18.98
C PRO A 683 4.40 9.64 20.31
N ALA A 684 3.56 9.00 21.14
CA ALA A 684 4.01 8.44 22.41
C ALA A 684 4.94 7.23 22.23
N ALA A 685 4.76 6.40 21.20
CA ALA A 685 5.60 5.23 20.92
C ALA A 685 7.01 5.60 20.44
N PHE A 686 7.16 6.79 19.87
CA PHE A 686 8.47 7.39 19.62
C PHE A 686 9.17 7.78 20.93
N ALA A 687 8.41 8.19 21.94
CA ALA A 687 8.93 9.01 23.03
C ALA A 687 8.86 8.42 24.44
N THR A 688 8.08 7.36 24.67
CA THR A 688 7.69 6.93 26.02
C THR A 688 7.53 5.42 26.13
N HIS A 689 7.45 4.94 27.37
CA HIS A 689 7.15 3.55 27.71
C HIS A 689 5.92 3.52 28.64
N ALA A 690 4.79 3.02 28.14
CA ALA A 690 3.56 2.93 28.89
C ALA A 690 2.84 1.59 28.74
N LEU A 691 2.37 1.07 29.87
CA LEU A 691 1.56 -0.16 29.92
C LEU A 691 0.22 -0.01 29.20
N ASN A 692 -0.28 1.22 29.08
CA ASN A 692 -1.47 1.52 28.29
C ASN A 692 -1.38 2.92 27.68
N ARG A 693 -1.73 3.06 26.40
CA ARG A 693 -1.72 4.33 25.67
C ARG A 693 -2.58 5.39 26.33
N LYS A 694 -3.60 5.05 27.12
CA LYS A 694 -4.49 6.03 27.76
C LYS A 694 -3.93 6.64 29.07
N CYS A 695 -2.68 6.36 29.43
CA CYS A 695 -1.99 6.88 30.60
C CYS A 695 -1.39 8.28 30.38
N TYR A 696 -2.21 9.24 29.95
CA TYR A 696 -1.73 10.55 29.45
C TYR A 696 -1.03 11.38 30.52
N GLY A 697 -1.71 11.69 31.63
CA GLY A 697 -1.20 12.62 32.64
C GLY A 697 -0.93 11.99 34.02
N PRO A 698 -0.25 12.72 34.93
CA PRO A 698 0.11 12.22 36.26
C PRO A 698 -1.08 12.05 37.23
N GLU A 699 -2.23 12.68 36.97
CA GLU A 699 -3.40 12.53 37.83
C GLU A 699 -4.21 11.32 37.38
N LYS A 700 -3.88 10.14 37.93
CA LYS A 700 -4.48 8.84 37.58
C LYS A 700 -6.01 8.85 37.43
N ASP A 701 -6.72 9.52 38.35
CA ASP A 701 -8.19 9.58 38.35
C ASP A 701 -8.77 10.44 37.20
N LYS A 702 -7.95 11.27 36.55
CA LYS A 702 -8.32 12.05 35.36
C LYS A 702 -8.04 11.31 34.05
N ASN A 703 -7.25 10.25 34.07
CA ASN A 703 -7.01 9.42 32.90
C ASN A 703 -8.18 8.46 32.64
N ASN A 704 -8.21 7.89 31.43
CA ASN A 704 -9.20 6.87 31.06
C ASN A 704 -9.16 5.68 32.03
N GLU A 705 -10.31 5.01 32.22
CA GLU A 705 -10.44 3.84 33.09
C GLU A 705 -9.46 2.70 32.76
N LYS A 706 -9.02 2.56 31.50
CA LYS A 706 -8.00 1.59 31.08
C LYS A 706 -6.61 1.85 31.68
N CYS A 707 -6.36 3.06 32.19
CA CYS A 707 -5.15 3.40 32.94
C CYS A 707 -5.39 3.52 34.46
N GLN A 708 -6.49 2.94 34.95
CA GLN A 708 -6.82 2.89 36.37
C GLN A 708 -6.63 1.47 36.93
N GLY A 709 -6.76 1.32 38.25
CA GLY A 709 -6.64 0.04 38.94
C GLY A 709 -5.19 -0.41 39.27
N PRO A 710 -5.03 -1.53 40.00
CA PRO A 710 -3.74 -1.95 40.57
C PRO A 710 -2.68 -2.34 39.53
N ASP A 711 -3.11 -2.94 38.40
CA ASP A 711 -2.19 -3.39 37.35
C ASP A 711 -1.50 -2.22 36.65
N MET A 712 -2.10 -1.03 36.71
CA MET A 712 -1.56 0.21 36.16
C MET A 712 -0.78 1.04 37.18
N ASP A 713 -0.79 0.68 38.47
CA ASP A 713 -0.08 1.47 39.52
C ASP A 713 1.40 1.60 39.20
N SER A 714 2.02 0.53 38.69
CA SER A 714 3.43 0.48 38.34
C SER A 714 3.84 1.41 37.18
N GLN A 715 2.88 1.99 36.45
CA GLN A 715 3.14 3.04 35.45
C GLN A 715 3.56 4.36 36.11
N TYR A 716 2.97 4.71 37.24
CA TYR A 716 3.02 6.06 37.80
C TYR A 716 4.20 6.24 38.79
N ARG A 717 4.80 7.43 38.78
CA ARG A 717 6.02 7.75 39.56
C ARG A 717 5.85 7.58 41.06
N GLU A 718 4.69 7.93 41.61
CA GLU A 718 4.39 7.78 43.04
C GLU A 718 4.53 6.33 43.52
N ASN A 719 4.36 5.37 42.61
CA ASN A 719 4.49 3.93 42.85
C ASN A 719 5.81 3.33 42.34
N GLY A 720 6.75 4.17 41.87
CA GLY A 720 8.04 3.73 41.31
C GLY A 720 8.05 3.52 39.80
N GLY A 721 6.96 3.81 39.08
CA GLY A 721 6.97 3.77 37.62
C GLY A 721 7.81 4.87 36.97
N LEU A 722 7.90 4.83 35.63
CA LEU A 722 8.55 5.87 34.83
C LEU A 722 7.73 7.17 34.78
N GLY A 723 6.42 7.09 34.99
CA GLY A 723 5.49 8.23 34.99
C GLY A 723 4.47 8.16 33.87
N SER A 724 3.61 9.17 33.84
CA SER A 724 2.64 9.31 32.75
C SER A 724 3.34 9.58 31.41
N ILE A 725 2.59 9.47 30.31
CA ILE A 725 3.12 9.76 28.97
C ILE A 725 3.61 11.22 28.88
N SER A 726 2.82 12.20 29.35
CA SER A 726 3.25 13.62 29.39
C SER A 726 4.53 13.84 30.21
N GLU A 727 4.68 13.13 31.32
CA GLU A 727 5.90 13.20 32.14
C GLU A 727 7.11 12.65 31.40
N GLN A 728 6.96 11.52 30.72
CA GLN A 728 8.02 10.88 29.94
C GLN A 728 8.40 11.66 28.67
N ILE A 729 7.46 12.34 28.02
CA ILE A 729 7.76 13.24 26.88
C ILE A 729 8.71 14.36 27.31
N VAL A 730 8.53 14.90 28.52
CA VAL A 730 9.45 15.89 29.10
C VAL A 730 10.78 15.24 29.48
N ASP A 731 10.77 14.00 29.94
CA ASP A 731 12.00 13.28 30.31
C ASP A 731 12.89 12.95 29.10
N LEU A 732 12.29 12.46 28.00
CA LEU A 732 13.01 12.19 26.75
C LEU A 732 13.73 13.44 26.26
N ARG A 733 13.09 14.61 26.41
CA ARG A 733 13.70 15.90 26.07
C ARG A 733 14.16 15.94 24.62
N ALA A 734 13.25 15.59 23.72
CA ALA A 734 13.42 15.79 22.29
C ALA A 734 13.68 17.26 21.99
N ASP A 735 14.47 17.54 20.95
CA ASP A 735 14.82 18.92 20.61
C ASP A 735 13.58 19.68 20.12
N VAL A 736 12.68 19.00 19.39
CA VAL A 736 11.42 19.56 18.89
C VAL A 736 10.26 18.57 19.12
N THR A 737 9.26 18.98 19.89
CA THR A 737 7.97 18.27 20.00
C THR A 737 6.83 19.23 19.66
N LEU A 738 6.03 18.93 18.64
CA LEU A 738 4.95 19.80 18.14
C LEU A 738 3.66 19.01 17.96
N GLY A 739 2.56 19.47 18.55
CA GLY A 739 1.23 18.89 18.35
C GLY A 739 0.17 19.48 19.28
N GLY A 740 -0.87 18.70 19.57
CA GLY A 740 -1.94 19.05 20.51
C GLY A 740 -1.70 18.56 21.94
N GLY A 741 -2.79 18.38 22.71
CA GLY A 741 -2.77 17.67 23.99
C GLY A 741 -2.34 18.48 25.21
N ARG A 742 -2.61 19.81 25.21
CA ARG A 742 -2.27 20.68 26.34
C ARG A 742 -2.90 20.23 27.67
N GLU A 743 -4.11 19.69 27.66
CA GLU A 743 -4.84 19.35 28.89
C GLU A 743 -4.08 18.37 29.79
N ALA A 744 -3.41 17.37 29.21
CA ALA A 744 -2.63 16.41 29.97
C ALA A 744 -1.34 17.02 30.55
N PHE A 745 -0.81 18.10 29.95
CA PHE A 745 0.33 18.85 30.50
C PHE A 745 -0.07 19.80 31.64
N GLU A 746 -1.34 20.19 31.73
CA GLU A 746 -1.87 21.02 32.81
C GLU A 746 -2.12 20.23 34.11
N GLN A 747 -2.09 18.89 34.03
CA GLN A 747 -2.23 18.03 35.20
C GLN A 747 -1.06 18.15 36.17
N ILE A 748 -1.36 17.97 37.46
CA ILE A 748 -0.43 18.17 38.56
C ILE A 748 0.46 16.95 38.79
N VAL A 749 1.77 17.18 38.87
CA VAL A 749 2.78 16.15 39.20
C VAL A 749 2.60 15.69 40.64
N GLN A 750 2.42 14.38 40.81
CA GLN A 750 2.14 13.73 42.10
C GLN A 750 3.41 13.40 42.91
N ARG A 751 4.58 13.34 42.25
CA ARG A 751 5.85 13.05 42.92
C ARG A 751 7.01 13.81 42.28
N GLY A 752 7.66 14.66 43.08
CA GLY A 752 8.87 15.38 42.68
C GLY A 752 10.15 14.54 42.82
N GLY A 753 11.29 15.14 42.48
CA GLY A 753 12.62 14.53 42.57
C GLY A 753 13.38 14.55 41.24
N MET A 754 14.54 13.91 41.22
CA MET A 754 15.33 13.75 40.01
C MET A 754 14.85 12.55 39.20
N TRP A 755 14.38 12.78 37.98
CA TRP A 755 13.91 11.75 37.05
C TRP A 755 14.53 11.98 35.67
N ALA A 756 15.19 10.97 35.10
CA ALA A 756 15.90 11.08 33.82
C ALA A 756 16.91 12.27 33.74
N GLY A 757 17.42 12.75 34.88
CA GLY A 757 18.29 13.93 34.95
C GLY A 757 17.57 15.28 35.04
N ASN A 758 16.23 15.29 35.06
CA ASN A 758 15.38 16.46 35.23
C ASN A 758 14.91 16.61 36.68
N ASP A 759 14.84 17.85 37.17
CA ASP A 759 14.34 18.18 38.51
C ASP A 759 12.84 18.47 38.47
N TRP A 760 12.05 17.57 39.05
CA TRP A 760 10.59 17.65 39.09
C TRP A 760 10.11 18.18 40.45
N THR A 761 9.21 19.16 40.40
CA THR A 761 8.56 19.74 41.58
C THR A 761 7.14 19.20 41.71
N GLU A 762 6.87 18.48 42.80
CA GLU A 762 5.54 18.05 43.19
C GLU A 762 4.58 19.25 43.36
N GLY A 763 3.33 19.09 42.94
CA GLY A 763 2.30 20.14 43.08
C GLY A 763 2.33 21.22 41.99
N LYS A 764 3.30 21.19 41.08
CA LYS A 764 3.28 21.95 39.82
C LYS A 764 2.72 21.11 38.69
N SER A 765 2.21 21.74 37.64
CA SER A 765 1.81 21.02 36.43
C SER A 765 3.02 20.46 35.68
N VAL A 766 2.79 19.50 34.77
CA VAL A 766 3.83 19.01 33.87
C VAL A 766 4.40 20.17 33.03
N LEU A 767 3.54 21.06 32.54
CA LEU A 767 3.94 22.24 31.76
C LEU A 767 4.84 23.20 32.57
N GLU A 768 4.45 23.52 33.81
CA GLU A 768 5.24 24.38 34.69
C GLU A 768 6.62 23.77 35.03
N ASN A 769 6.69 22.44 35.08
CA ASN A 769 7.96 21.72 35.23
C ASN A 769 8.81 21.81 33.96
N ALA A 770 8.23 21.59 32.77
CA ALA A 770 8.94 21.75 31.51
C ALA A 770 9.51 23.18 31.35
N GLU A 771 8.70 24.21 31.60
CA GLU A 771 9.15 25.62 31.58
C GLU A 771 10.30 25.87 32.56
N ALA A 772 10.18 25.39 33.80
CA ALA A 772 11.23 25.54 34.81
C ALA A 772 12.54 24.84 34.41
N GLN A 773 12.45 23.84 33.55
CA GLN A 773 13.59 23.07 33.02
C GLN A 773 14.10 23.59 31.67
N GLY A 774 13.65 24.77 31.20
CA GLY A 774 14.21 25.46 30.05
C GLY A 774 13.57 25.15 28.70
N TYR A 775 12.39 24.52 28.69
CA TYR A 775 11.62 24.36 27.45
C TYR A 775 11.13 25.71 26.91
N GLN A 776 11.17 25.83 25.59
CA GLN A 776 10.51 26.87 24.83
C GLN A 776 9.07 26.42 24.54
N ILE A 777 8.11 26.96 25.28
CA ILE A 777 6.69 26.64 25.09
C ILE A 777 6.11 27.56 24.03
N VAL A 778 5.49 26.98 23.00
CA VAL A 778 4.77 27.71 21.95
C VAL A 778 3.36 27.17 21.80
N SER A 779 2.41 28.05 21.47
CA SER A 779 0.99 27.74 21.46
C SER A 779 0.25 28.20 20.20
N THR A 780 0.92 28.93 19.32
CA THR A 780 0.35 29.45 18.08
C THR A 780 1.35 29.37 16.94
N THR A 781 0.86 29.42 15.69
CA THR A 781 1.67 29.52 14.48
C THR A 781 2.71 30.65 14.57
N GLU A 782 2.30 31.82 15.06
CA GLU A 782 3.17 33.00 15.12
C GLU A 782 4.28 32.85 16.18
N GLU A 783 4.01 32.19 17.30
CA GLU A 783 5.03 31.88 18.31
C GLU A 783 6.03 30.84 17.80
N MET A 784 5.53 29.79 17.14
CA MET A 784 6.36 28.75 16.53
C MET A 784 7.30 29.33 15.47
N GLN A 785 6.80 30.19 14.58
CA GLN A 785 7.60 30.81 13.51
C GLN A 785 8.69 31.76 14.02
N ARG A 786 8.66 32.17 15.30
CA ARG A 786 9.72 33.01 15.91
C ARG A 786 10.87 32.18 16.51
N LEU A 787 10.73 30.85 16.54
CA LEU A 787 11.80 29.96 16.98
C LEU A 787 13.00 30.10 16.03
N SER A 788 14.21 30.09 16.60
CA SER A 788 15.45 30.24 15.82
C SER A 788 16.53 29.22 16.18
N ASP A 789 16.33 28.47 17.26
CA ASP A 789 17.19 27.36 17.67
C ASP A 789 16.36 26.40 18.54
N ALA A 790 16.72 25.12 18.49
CA ALA A 790 16.17 24.08 19.33
C ALA A 790 17.25 23.02 19.58
N HIS A 791 17.55 22.77 20.84
CA HIS A 791 18.56 21.79 21.23
C HIS A 791 18.27 21.28 22.65
N THR A 792 18.91 20.21 23.11
CA THR A 792 18.66 19.63 24.46
C THR A 792 18.69 20.64 25.62
N GLY A 793 19.51 21.70 25.56
CA GLY A 793 19.51 22.77 26.58
C GLY A 793 18.35 23.77 26.53
N SER A 794 17.62 23.83 25.43
CA SER A 794 16.48 24.73 25.16
C SER A 794 15.52 24.05 24.16
N PRO A 795 14.93 22.90 24.54
CA PRO A 795 14.06 22.14 23.66
C PRO A 795 12.74 22.87 23.41
N VAL A 796 12.06 22.58 22.31
CA VAL A 796 10.77 23.17 21.95
C VAL A 796 9.65 22.21 22.29
N LEU A 797 8.61 22.73 22.96
CA LEU A 797 7.34 22.02 23.17
C LEU A 797 6.19 22.91 22.67
N GLY A 798 5.69 22.58 21.48
CA GLY A 798 4.54 23.21 20.85
C GLY A 798 3.26 22.46 21.18
N LEU A 799 2.33 23.12 21.85
CA LEU A 799 1.02 22.59 22.23
C LEU A 799 -0.06 23.50 21.66
N PHE A 800 -0.61 23.19 20.50
CA PHE A 800 -1.46 24.11 19.71
C PHE A 800 -2.95 23.95 19.98
N ALA A 801 -3.37 22.86 20.64
CA ALA A 801 -4.75 22.59 21.01
C ALA A 801 -4.86 21.92 22.40
N PRO A 802 -6.00 22.02 23.10
CA PRO A 802 -6.26 21.28 24.33
C PRO A 802 -6.19 19.77 24.14
N GLY A 803 -6.80 19.26 23.06
CA GLY A 803 -6.73 17.88 22.58
C GLY A 803 -6.07 17.82 21.21
N ASN A 804 -6.63 17.03 20.28
CA ASN A 804 -6.18 16.98 18.89
C ASN A 804 -6.31 18.33 18.18
N LEU A 805 -5.51 18.56 17.14
CA LEU A 805 -5.71 19.71 16.26
C LEU A 805 -7.03 19.54 15.47
N PRO A 806 -7.77 20.63 15.18
CA PRO A 806 -8.94 20.57 14.32
C PRO A 806 -8.59 20.08 12.91
N ARG A 807 -9.44 19.20 12.36
CA ARG A 807 -9.30 18.68 10.99
C ARG A 807 -9.31 19.78 9.93
N HIS A 808 -8.72 19.53 8.78
CA HIS A 808 -8.62 20.45 7.67
C HIS A 808 -9.97 20.72 6.99
N TYR A 809 -10.76 19.66 6.76
CA TYR A 809 -12.12 19.77 6.23
C TYR A 809 -13.17 19.52 7.30
N ALA A 810 -14.35 20.12 7.10
CA ALA A 810 -15.50 19.92 7.97
C ALA A 810 -16.02 18.48 7.84
N GLN A 811 -16.48 17.94 8.97
CA GLN A 811 -16.98 16.58 9.05
C GLN A 811 -18.17 16.35 8.10
N SER A 812 -18.08 15.29 7.32
CA SER A 812 -19.17 14.68 6.56
C SER A 812 -19.89 13.63 7.41
N ILE A 813 -21.19 13.44 7.16
CA ILE A 813 -22.02 12.46 7.87
C ILE A 813 -22.68 11.54 6.84
N PRO A 814 -22.26 10.27 6.74
CA PRO A 814 -22.89 9.30 5.86
C PRO A 814 -24.24 8.84 6.41
N THR A 815 -25.06 8.26 5.55
CA THR A 815 -26.38 7.68 5.90
C THR A 815 -26.52 6.32 5.23
N GLU A 816 -27.46 5.47 5.67
CA GLU A 816 -27.69 4.16 5.01
C GLU A 816 -28.04 4.30 3.52
N ASP A 817 -28.68 5.41 3.15
CA ASP A 817 -29.10 5.74 1.78
C ASP A 817 -28.20 6.77 1.08
N GLY A 818 -27.05 7.11 1.65
CA GLY A 818 -26.19 8.18 1.13
C GLY A 818 -25.61 7.91 -0.26
N ALA A 819 -25.54 6.65 -0.69
CA ALA A 819 -25.12 6.24 -2.03
C ALA A 819 -26.08 6.73 -3.14
N ILE A 820 -27.39 6.87 -2.83
CA ILE A 820 -28.41 7.37 -3.75
C ILE A 820 -28.78 8.84 -3.50
N ALA A 821 -28.17 9.46 -2.49
CA ALA A 821 -28.31 10.88 -2.23
C ALA A 821 -27.46 11.70 -3.23
N PRO A 822 -27.79 12.97 -3.47
CA PRO A 822 -26.95 13.84 -4.29
C PRO A 822 -25.52 13.93 -3.75
N ALA A 823 -24.56 13.97 -4.66
CA ALA A 823 -23.15 14.12 -4.32
C ALA A 823 -22.90 15.38 -3.47
N GLN A 824 -22.14 15.23 -2.39
CA GLN A 824 -21.72 16.32 -1.51
C GLN A 824 -20.32 16.80 -1.89
N GLN A 825 -19.97 18.02 -1.51
CA GLN A 825 -18.62 18.55 -1.69
C GLN A 825 -18.03 18.90 -0.33
N CYS A 826 -16.79 18.52 -0.07
CA CYS A 826 -16.12 18.86 1.18
C CYS A 826 -15.85 20.36 1.25
N SER A 827 -15.83 20.89 2.47
CA SER A 827 -15.59 22.30 2.73
C SER A 827 -14.55 22.46 3.83
N ALA A 828 -13.83 23.58 3.83
CA ALA A 828 -12.83 23.88 4.85
C ALA A 828 -13.48 23.94 6.24
N ASN A 829 -12.79 23.39 7.24
CA ASN A 829 -13.22 23.46 8.63
C ASN A 829 -12.99 24.86 9.20
N SER A 830 -14.05 25.55 9.61
CA SER A 830 -13.93 26.88 10.22
C SER A 830 -13.27 26.89 11.60
N GLU A 831 -13.17 25.73 12.27
CA GLU A 831 -12.48 25.59 13.55
C GLU A 831 -10.94 25.54 13.38
N ARG A 832 -10.44 25.25 12.17
CA ARG A 832 -9.01 25.31 11.85
C ARG A 832 -8.61 26.74 11.47
N GLY A 833 -8.39 27.57 12.49
CA GLY A 833 -7.97 28.96 12.34
C GLY A 833 -6.48 29.12 11.99
N PRO A 834 -6.05 30.29 11.47
CA PRO A 834 -4.65 30.55 11.07
C PRO A 834 -3.65 30.55 12.25
N GLU A 835 -4.14 30.63 13.49
CA GLU A 835 -3.34 30.52 14.71
C GLU A 835 -2.89 29.09 15.03
N ILE A 836 -3.53 28.09 14.42
CA ILE A 836 -3.13 26.68 14.53
C ILE A 836 -2.26 26.35 13.32
N PRO A 837 -1.01 25.89 13.51
CA PRO A 837 -0.14 25.60 12.38
C PRO A 837 -0.62 24.37 11.61
N SER A 838 -0.38 24.35 10.30
CA SER A 838 -0.56 23.13 9.51
C SER A 838 0.52 22.10 9.81
N LEU A 839 0.30 20.83 9.44
CA LEU A 839 1.32 19.79 9.56
C LEU A 839 2.58 20.16 8.77
N GLU A 840 2.40 20.75 7.59
CA GLU A 840 3.47 21.27 6.75
C GLU A 840 4.30 22.34 7.47
N GLN A 841 3.64 23.31 8.12
CA GLN A 841 4.30 24.38 8.86
C GLN A 841 5.05 23.87 10.08
N MET A 842 4.47 22.93 10.83
CA MET A 842 5.15 22.29 11.96
C MET A 842 6.37 21.51 11.50
N THR A 843 6.24 20.74 10.41
CA THR A 843 7.29 19.88 9.87
C THR A 843 8.45 20.68 9.30
N THR A 844 8.19 21.68 8.46
CA THR A 844 9.24 22.54 7.89
C THR A 844 9.98 23.33 8.97
N THR A 845 9.27 23.81 10.00
CA THR A 845 9.90 24.42 11.17
C THR A 845 10.78 23.42 11.92
N ALA A 846 10.31 22.19 12.13
CA ALA A 846 11.10 21.14 12.78
C ALA A 846 12.36 20.80 11.98
N LEU A 847 12.27 20.62 10.66
CA LEU A 847 13.41 20.35 9.79
C LEU A 847 14.51 21.41 9.92
N ASP A 848 14.12 22.69 9.92
CA ASP A 848 15.07 23.81 10.05
C ASP A 848 15.74 23.85 11.43
N LEU A 849 14.97 23.62 12.50
CA LEU A 849 15.49 23.61 13.87
C LEU A 849 16.38 22.40 14.17
N LEU A 850 16.07 21.24 13.57
CA LEU A 850 16.79 19.99 13.77
C LEU A 850 18.07 19.90 12.94
N ARG A 851 18.22 20.71 11.89
CA ARG A 851 19.40 20.68 11.02
C ARG A 851 20.69 20.94 11.82
N ASN A 852 21.63 20.02 11.72
CA ASN A 852 22.93 20.09 12.41
C ASN A 852 23.97 19.17 11.71
N ASP A 853 25.18 19.09 12.25
CA ASP A 853 26.27 18.27 11.68
C ASP A 853 26.15 16.77 11.98
N ALA A 854 25.65 16.38 13.16
CA ALA A 854 25.45 14.99 13.58
C ALA A 854 24.22 14.32 12.94
N GLY A 855 23.32 15.11 12.34
CA GLY A 855 22.08 14.65 11.73
C GLY A 855 20.89 14.61 12.69
N PHE A 856 19.73 14.19 12.18
CA PHE A 856 18.51 14.10 12.99
C PHE A 856 17.61 12.91 12.62
N LEU A 857 16.77 12.52 13.57
CA LEU A 857 15.61 11.66 13.36
C LEU A 857 14.33 12.47 13.62
N LEU A 858 13.41 12.49 12.67
CA LEU A 858 12.13 13.19 12.79
C LEU A 858 10.98 12.23 12.50
N GLN A 859 10.04 12.08 13.42
CA GLN A 859 8.73 11.46 13.16
C GLN A 859 7.69 12.55 12.93
N VAL A 860 6.85 12.38 11.91
CA VAL A 860 5.77 13.30 11.53
C VAL A 860 4.51 12.49 11.32
N GLU A 861 3.40 12.90 11.92
CA GLU A 861 2.13 12.18 11.85
C GLU A 861 0.96 13.07 11.41
N ALA A 862 0.22 12.61 10.39
CA ALA A 862 -1.15 13.03 10.12
C ALA A 862 -2.12 12.06 10.80
N ALA A 863 -2.53 12.39 12.01
CA ALA A 863 -3.20 11.45 12.90
C ALA A 863 -4.71 11.31 12.67
N SER A 864 -5.34 12.33 12.10
CA SER A 864 -6.81 12.39 12.03
C SER A 864 -7.39 11.76 10.77
N VAL A 865 -6.57 11.13 9.93
CA VAL A 865 -7.07 10.27 8.84
C VAL A 865 -7.80 9.07 9.44
N ASP A 866 -7.15 8.32 10.34
CA ASP A 866 -7.74 7.29 11.20
C ASP A 866 -8.97 7.77 11.98
N LYS A 867 -8.82 8.88 12.70
CA LYS A 867 -9.92 9.41 13.55
C LYS A 867 -11.14 9.76 12.71
N ALA A 868 -10.95 10.25 11.49
CA ALA A 868 -12.04 10.48 10.54
C ALA A 868 -12.62 9.15 10.04
N GLY A 869 -11.79 8.14 9.81
CA GLY A 869 -12.22 6.77 9.54
C GLY A 869 -13.13 6.20 10.63
N HIS A 870 -12.77 6.34 11.91
CA HIS A 870 -13.60 5.97 13.05
C HIS A 870 -14.96 6.68 13.04
N ASP A 871 -14.97 7.96 12.70
CA ASP A 871 -16.17 8.82 12.62
C ASP A 871 -17.01 8.60 11.35
N ALA A 872 -16.61 7.69 10.46
CA ALA A 872 -17.18 7.53 9.13
C ALA A 872 -17.19 8.84 8.31
N ASP A 873 -16.14 9.65 8.47
CA ASP A 873 -16.03 11.00 7.93
C ASP A 873 -15.09 11.06 6.72
N ALA A 874 -15.65 10.86 5.53
CA ALA A 874 -14.90 10.92 4.27
C ALA A 874 -14.23 12.28 4.02
N CYS A 875 -14.92 13.39 4.30
CA CYS A 875 -14.33 14.72 4.11
C CYS A 875 -13.18 14.99 5.07
N GLY A 876 -13.30 14.62 6.34
CA GLY A 876 -12.20 14.67 7.29
C GLY A 876 -11.00 13.84 6.81
N GLN A 877 -11.24 12.61 6.37
CA GLN A 877 -10.20 11.73 5.83
C GLN A 877 -9.43 12.37 4.67
N PHE A 878 -10.14 12.94 3.69
CA PHE A 878 -9.51 13.57 2.52
C PHE A 878 -8.78 14.86 2.88
N GLY A 879 -9.33 15.65 3.80
CA GLY A 879 -8.71 16.88 4.26
C GLY A 879 -7.39 16.63 5.00
N GLU A 880 -7.36 15.61 5.86
CA GLU A 880 -6.16 15.25 6.61
C GLU A 880 -5.10 14.60 5.72
N PHE A 881 -5.50 13.75 4.77
CA PHE A 881 -4.57 13.17 3.81
C PHE A 881 -4.02 14.22 2.83
N SER A 882 -4.79 15.26 2.50
CA SER A 882 -4.31 16.42 1.74
C SER A 882 -3.22 17.19 2.50
N ASP A 883 -3.40 17.42 3.81
CA ASP A 883 -2.37 18.04 4.66
C ASP A 883 -1.11 17.17 4.77
N TYR A 884 -1.28 15.84 4.82
CA TYR A 884 -0.19 14.86 4.79
C TYR A 884 0.60 14.91 3.48
N ASP A 885 -0.08 14.86 2.34
CA ASP A 885 0.52 14.91 1.01
C ASP A 885 1.28 16.22 0.76
N ALA A 886 0.70 17.36 1.15
CA ALA A 886 1.37 18.65 1.09
C ALA A 886 2.63 18.68 1.98
N THR A 887 2.56 18.08 3.17
CA THR A 887 3.72 17.95 4.06
C THR A 887 4.81 17.08 3.44
N LEU A 888 4.45 15.95 2.82
CA LEU A 888 5.39 15.09 2.10
C LEU A 888 6.08 15.82 0.97
N ALA A 889 5.33 16.59 0.17
CA ALA A 889 5.89 17.43 -0.88
C ALA A 889 6.92 18.44 -0.33
N ALA A 890 6.59 19.11 0.78
CA ALA A 890 7.49 20.06 1.44
C ALA A 890 8.76 19.41 2.00
N VAL A 891 8.67 18.20 2.58
CA VAL A 891 9.84 17.44 3.04
C VAL A 891 10.75 17.09 1.86
N ARG A 892 10.18 16.61 0.75
CA ARG A 892 10.94 16.28 -0.47
C ARG A 892 11.63 17.53 -1.03
N GLU A 893 10.91 18.65 -1.14
CA GLU A 893 11.49 19.93 -1.57
C GLU A 893 12.61 20.40 -0.65
N TRP A 894 12.47 20.23 0.67
CA TRP A 894 13.53 20.56 1.63
C TRP A 894 14.77 19.70 1.42
N VAL A 895 14.62 18.40 1.19
CA VAL A 895 15.75 17.48 0.91
C VAL A 895 16.46 17.89 -0.37
N GLU A 896 15.71 18.15 -1.44
CA GLU A 896 16.25 18.59 -2.73
C GLU A 896 16.99 19.94 -2.62
N THR A 897 16.39 20.90 -1.93
CA THR A 897 16.94 22.26 -1.78
C THR A 897 18.18 22.30 -0.89
N THR A 898 18.19 21.52 0.18
CA THR A 898 19.30 21.52 1.13
C THR A 898 20.44 20.59 0.72
N GLY A 899 20.16 19.55 -0.07
CA GLY A 899 21.10 18.51 -0.46
C GLY A 899 21.56 17.62 0.70
N GLU A 900 20.86 17.65 1.84
CA GLU A 900 21.18 16.85 3.01
C GLU A 900 20.82 15.37 2.75
N PRO A 901 21.76 14.41 2.88
CA PRO A 901 21.46 12.99 2.68
C PRO A 901 20.39 12.52 3.66
N THR A 902 19.16 12.37 3.18
CA THR A 902 17.99 12.14 4.02
C THR A 902 17.19 10.98 3.46
N LEU A 903 16.92 10.00 4.31
CA LEU A 903 15.98 8.92 4.02
C LEU A 903 14.59 9.36 4.47
N ILE A 904 13.66 9.43 3.53
CA ILE A 904 12.24 9.67 3.81
C ILE A 904 11.53 8.33 3.72
N ILE A 905 10.80 7.95 4.76
CA ILE A 905 9.94 6.76 4.78
C ILE A 905 8.51 7.24 5.04
N SER A 906 7.57 6.84 4.19
CA SER A 906 6.12 7.05 4.35
C SER A 906 5.44 5.71 4.60
N THR A 907 4.62 5.62 5.63
CA THR A 907 3.85 4.42 5.96
C THR A 907 2.59 4.80 6.75
N THR A 908 1.74 3.82 6.99
CA THR A 908 0.68 3.87 8.01
C THR A 908 0.99 2.86 9.11
N ASP A 909 0.22 2.93 10.18
CA ASP A 909 0.25 2.03 11.31
C ASP A 909 -0.64 0.79 11.09
N HIS A 910 -1.82 0.95 10.49
CA HIS A 910 -2.74 -0.10 10.04
C HIS A 910 -3.68 0.38 8.91
N ALA A 911 -4.49 -0.54 8.36
CA ALA A 911 -5.56 -0.24 7.42
C ALA A 911 -6.88 0.07 8.18
N HIS A 912 -7.85 0.67 7.48
CA HIS A 912 -9.10 1.12 8.11
C HIS A 912 -10.35 0.74 7.29
N THR A 913 -11.52 1.18 7.74
CA THR A 913 -12.84 0.70 7.31
C THR A 913 -13.30 1.13 5.91
N SER A 914 -12.77 2.21 5.33
CA SER A 914 -13.47 2.88 4.23
C SER A 914 -13.38 2.04 2.94
N GLN A 915 -14.44 1.97 2.14
CA GLN A 915 -14.45 1.29 0.84
C GLN A 915 -15.03 2.20 -0.24
N ILE A 916 -14.39 2.23 -1.41
CA ILE A 916 -14.92 2.90 -2.61
C ILE A 916 -15.85 1.92 -3.33
N THR A 917 -17.15 2.21 -3.38
CA THR A 917 -18.17 1.31 -3.94
C THR A 917 -18.83 1.89 -5.19
N ASN A 918 -19.56 1.04 -5.90
CA ASN A 918 -20.34 1.44 -7.08
C ASN A 918 -21.32 2.59 -6.75
N PRO A 919 -21.43 3.61 -7.64
CA PRO A 919 -22.42 4.67 -7.49
C PRO A 919 -23.84 4.12 -7.36
N GLY A 920 -24.63 4.67 -6.43
CA GLY A 920 -26.03 4.28 -6.23
C GLY A 920 -26.26 2.92 -5.57
N ALA A 921 -25.22 2.17 -5.19
CA ALA A 921 -25.35 0.88 -4.52
C ALA A 921 -25.56 1.06 -3.01
N ILE A 922 -26.67 0.54 -2.47
CA ILE A 922 -26.90 0.45 -1.03
C ILE A 922 -26.04 -0.70 -0.47
N THR A 923 -25.49 -0.49 0.73
CA THR A 923 -24.54 -1.39 1.40
C THR A 923 -25.07 -1.84 2.77
N ALA A 924 -24.36 -2.71 3.48
CA ALA A 924 -24.71 -3.04 4.87
C ALA A 924 -24.46 -1.87 5.82
N GLY A 925 -23.45 -1.06 5.49
CA GLY A 925 -23.04 0.10 6.27
C GLY A 925 -23.67 1.42 5.82
N ARG A 926 -23.05 2.50 6.28
CA ARG A 926 -23.43 3.87 5.91
C ARG A 926 -22.59 4.34 4.73
N THR A 927 -23.25 5.05 3.82
CA THR A 927 -22.64 5.54 2.58
C THR A 927 -22.72 7.05 2.45
N ILE A 928 -21.86 7.61 1.61
CA ILE A 928 -21.92 9.00 1.16
C ILE A 928 -21.36 9.09 -0.25
N THR A 929 -22.05 9.82 -1.13
CA THR A 929 -21.53 10.16 -2.46
C THR A 929 -20.92 11.57 -2.43
N LEU A 930 -19.74 11.71 -3.00
CA LEU A 930 -18.93 12.93 -3.00
C LEU A 930 -18.55 13.32 -4.43
N ALA A 931 -18.67 14.60 -4.74
CA ALA A 931 -18.17 15.18 -5.97
C ALA A 931 -16.70 15.57 -5.76
N GLY A 932 -15.81 14.94 -6.52
CA GLY A 932 -14.38 15.21 -6.50
C GLY A 932 -14.06 16.65 -6.93
N THR A 933 -12.80 17.04 -6.69
CA THR A 933 -12.28 18.35 -7.12
C THR A 933 -12.05 18.38 -8.64
N THR A 934 -11.73 17.24 -9.24
CA THR A 934 -11.69 17.05 -10.69
C THR A 934 -13.12 16.98 -11.25
N PRO A 935 -13.50 17.87 -12.19
CA PRO A 935 -14.85 17.87 -12.76
C PRO A 935 -15.26 16.51 -13.32
N GLY A 936 -16.47 16.06 -13.02
CA GLY A 936 -17.03 14.80 -13.53
C GLY A 936 -16.63 13.55 -12.76
N VAL A 937 -15.85 13.67 -11.67
CA VAL A 937 -15.57 12.56 -10.76
C VAL A 937 -16.59 12.55 -9.62
N GLU A 938 -17.41 11.51 -9.54
CA GLU A 938 -18.23 11.20 -8.37
C GLU A 938 -17.74 9.91 -7.71
N MET A 939 -17.71 9.88 -6.38
CA MET A 939 -17.21 8.75 -5.60
C MET A 939 -18.17 8.42 -4.47
N THR A 940 -18.58 7.16 -4.36
CA THR A 940 -19.37 6.66 -3.23
C THR A 940 -18.45 5.94 -2.25
N MET A 941 -18.47 6.39 -0.99
CA MET A 941 -17.73 5.80 0.12
C MET A 941 -18.69 4.98 1.00
N ASN A 942 -18.24 3.82 1.48
CA ASN A 942 -18.95 2.92 2.39
C ASN A 942 -18.17 2.70 3.70
N TYR A 943 -18.90 2.64 4.81
CA TYR A 943 -18.41 2.39 6.17
C TYR A 943 -19.29 1.34 6.85
N ALA A 944 -18.78 0.11 6.99
CA ALA A 944 -19.59 -1.05 7.38
C ALA A 944 -18.98 -1.90 8.51
N THR A 945 -18.03 -1.35 9.28
CA THR A 945 -17.34 -2.10 10.33
C THR A 945 -17.86 -1.83 11.75
N ALA A 946 -18.73 -0.83 11.92
CA ALA A 946 -19.35 -0.52 13.21
C ALA A 946 -20.42 -1.55 13.63
N PRO A 947 -20.70 -1.69 14.95
CA PRO A 947 -21.71 -2.62 15.46
C PRO A 947 -23.14 -2.35 14.98
N SER A 948 -23.49 -1.10 14.68
CA SER A 948 -24.79 -0.71 14.13
C SER A 948 -24.66 0.57 13.29
N ASN A 949 -25.70 0.89 12.50
CA ASN A 949 -25.78 2.10 11.71
C ASN A 949 -26.38 3.31 12.46
N GLU A 950 -26.70 3.16 13.75
CA GLU A 950 -27.21 4.26 14.58
C GLU A 950 -26.13 5.34 14.75
N ASP A 951 -26.50 6.62 14.70
CA ASP A 951 -25.53 7.73 14.71
C ASP A 951 -24.58 7.70 15.92
N ASP A 952 -25.07 7.34 17.10
CA ASP A 952 -24.29 7.30 18.35
C ASP A 952 -23.36 6.08 18.47
N VAL A 953 -23.46 5.13 17.54
CA VAL A 953 -22.61 3.93 17.45
C VAL A 953 -21.71 3.99 16.22
N ALA A 954 -22.26 4.35 15.05
CA ALA A 954 -21.55 4.33 13.79
C ALA A 954 -20.49 5.44 13.68
N LEU A 955 -20.78 6.63 14.24
CA LEU A 955 -19.86 7.76 14.25
C LEU A 955 -18.94 7.62 15.47
N GLY A 956 -17.71 7.16 15.25
CA GLY A 956 -16.71 6.86 16.26
C GLY A 956 -16.58 5.37 16.59
N GLY A 957 -17.42 4.52 15.99
CA GLY A 957 -17.43 3.07 16.22
C GLY A 957 -17.04 2.23 15.01
N GLN A 958 -16.67 2.83 13.88
CA GLN A 958 -15.98 2.07 12.83
C GLN A 958 -14.66 1.55 13.37
N THR A 959 -14.15 0.45 12.82
CA THR A 959 -12.95 -0.22 13.35
C THR A 959 -11.84 -0.30 12.31
N HIS A 960 -10.62 -0.53 12.79
CA HIS A 960 -9.47 -0.83 11.95
C HIS A 960 -9.68 -2.16 11.21
N THR A 961 -8.87 -2.40 10.18
CA THR A 961 -8.85 -3.69 9.48
C THR A 961 -7.45 -4.30 9.46
N GLY A 962 -7.38 -5.62 9.33
CA GLY A 962 -6.13 -6.39 9.40
C GLY A 962 -5.33 -6.48 8.09
N ALA A 963 -5.62 -5.68 7.08
CA ALA A 963 -4.87 -5.72 5.82
C ALA A 963 -3.42 -5.27 6.02
N GLN A 964 -2.51 -5.88 5.24
CA GLN A 964 -1.16 -5.35 5.07
C GLN A 964 -1.20 -3.93 4.49
N ILE A 965 -0.20 -3.12 4.83
CA ILE A 965 -0.14 -1.69 4.50
C ILE A 965 0.99 -1.38 3.53
N GLN A 966 0.91 -0.25 2.82
CA GLN A 966 1.98 0.21 1.93
C GLN A 966 3.09 0.91 2.71
N VAL A 967 4.34 0.64 2.33
CA VAL A 967 5.53 1.39 2.77
C VAL A 967 6.17 1.99 1.53
N ALA A 968 6.51 3.28 1.57
CA ALA A 968 7.17 3.98 0.47
C ALA A 968 8.41 4.72 0.99
N ALA A 969 9.47 4.83 0.19
CA ALA A 969 10.69 5.51 0.61
C ALA A 969 11.48 6.14 -0.55
N SER A 970 12.24 7.18 -0.21
CA SER A 970 13.19 7.88 -1.10
C SER A 970 14.45 8.26 -0.34
N GLY A 971 15.58 8.33 -1.04
CA GLY A 971 16.88 8.70 -0.48
C GLY A 971 17.78 7.51 -0.08
N PRO A 972 18.90 7.76 0.63
CA PRO A 972 19.89 6.73 0.95
C PRO A 972 19.29 5.56 1.76
N GLY A 973 19.38 4.34 1.22
CA GLY A 973 18.87 3.13 1.87
C GLY A 973 17.39 2.81 1.61
N ALA A 974 16.67 3.66 0.85
CA ALA A 974 15.24 3.50 0.56
C ALA A 974 14.90 2.19 -0.16
N GLN A 975 15.83 1.60 -0.91
CA GLN A 975 15.66 0.31 -1.57
C GLN A 975 15.24 -0.81 -0.62
N ASN A 976 15.57 -0.69 0.67
CA ASN A 976 15.28 -1.72 1.67
C ASN A 976 13.79 -1.82 2.08
N VAL A 977 12.90 -0.97 1.55
CA VAL A 977 11.44 -1.07 1.77
C VAL A 977 10.71 -1.83 0.66
N VAL A 978 11.43 -2.29 -0.36
CA VAL A 978 10.86 -3.06 -1.48
C VAL A 978 10.50 -4.48 -1.01
N GLY A 979 9.47 -5.08 -1.60
CA GLY A 979 9.01 -6.43 -1.28
C GLY A 979 7.96 -6.50 -0.16
N GLN A 980 7.87 -7.68 0.46
CA GLN A 980 7.00 -7.94 1.62
C GLN A 980 7.82 -7.91 2.92
N LEU A 981 7.45 -7.02 3.82
CA LEU A 981 8.04 -6.78 5.14
C LEU A 981 7.05 -7.10 6.27
N ASP A 982 7.53 -7.07 7.50
CA ASP A 982 6.75 -6.80 8.71
C ASP A 982 7.02 -5.36 9.16
N GLN A 983 6.09 -4.74 9.88
CA GLN A 983 6.25 -3.39 10.40
C GLN A 983 7.49 -3.22 11.31
N THR A 984 7.97 -4.30 11.95
CA THR A 984 9.23 -4.30 12.70
C THR A 984 10.47 -4.19 11.81
N ASP A 985 10.41 -4.55 10.52
CA ASP A 985 11.53 -4.36 9.58
C ASP A 985 11.76 -2.86 9.30
N ILE A 986 10.73 -2.00 9.39
CA ILE A 986 10.84 -0.54 9.20
C ILE A 986 11.82 0.07 10.21
N PHE A 987 11.82 -0.43 11.46
CA PHE A 987 12.79 -0.05 12.48
C PHE A 987 14.22 -0.25 11.97
N TYR A 988 14.50 -1.42 11.41
CA TYR A 988 15.84 -1.77 10.92
C TYR A 988 16.21 -1.04 9.64
N VAL A 989 15.25 -0.70 8.77
CA VAL A 989 15.51 0.16 7.61
C VAL A 989 16.06 1.52 8.07
N ALA A 990 15.35 2.19 8.98
CA ALA A 990 15.77 3.49 9.50
C ALA A 990 17.05 3.40 10.36
N ALA A 991 17.10 2.47 11.30
CA ALA A 991 18.23 2.32 12.22
C ALA A 991 19.53 1.97 11.47
N ASN A 992 19.48 1.11 10.45
CA ASN A 992 20.66 0.76 9.67
C ASN A 992 21.11 1.89 8.75
N ALA A 993 20.19 2.69 8.20
CA ALA A 993 20.53 3.88 7.41
C ALA A 993 21.21 4.95 8.28
N LEU A 994 20.74 5.12 9.52
CA LEU A 994 21.32 6.03 10.51
C LEU A 994 22.51 5.45 11.28
N GLU A 995 22.85 4.17 11.11
CA GLU A 995 23.87 3.45 11.88
C GLU A 995 23.67 3.62 13.41
N LEU A 996 22.46 3.32 13.89
CA LEU A 996 22.14 3.27 15.31
C LEU A 996 22.62 1.95 15.93
N ASP A 997 22.99 1.98 17.22
CA ASP A 997 23.29 0.76 17.98
C ASP A 997 21.97 0.13 18.45
N THR A 998 21.57 -0.97 17.80
CA THR A 998 20.30 -1.66 18.07
C THR A 998 20.44 -2.78 19.10
N ASP A 999 21.59 -2.89 19.80
CA ASP A 999 21.73 -3.80 20.93
C ASP A 999 20.70 -3.43 22.03
N PRO A 1000 19.84 -4.36 22.48
CA PRO A 1000 18.88 -4.11 23.56
C PRO A 1000 19.52 -3.59 24.86
N GLY A 1001 20.82 -3.84 25.09
CA GLY A 1001 21.59 -3.33 26.22
C GLY A 1001 22.25 -1.97 26.02
N ALA A 1002 22.08 -1.34 24.85
CA ALA A 1002 22.71 -0.05 24.53
C ALA A 1002 22.20 1.10 25.43
N ILE A 1003 20.95 1.00 25.89
CA ILE A 1003 20.31 1.98 26.78
C ILE A 1003 19.80 1.25 28.02
N ASP A 1004 20.23 1.71 29.20
CA ASP A 1004 19.71 1.20 30.47
C ASP A 1004 18.38 1.89 30.80
N LEU A 1005 17.27 1.20 30.49
CA LEU A 1005 15.89 1.64 30.77
C LEU A 1005 15.37 1.23 32.16
N SER A 1006 16.23 0.71 33.04
CA SER A 1006 15.79 0.38 34.40
C SER A 1006 15.29 1.64 35.13
N PRO A 1007 14.27 1.54 36.00
CA PRO A 1007 13.80 2.69 36.78
C PRO A 1007 14.93 3.26 37.67
N GLN A 1008 15.66 4.25 37.18
CA GLN A 1008 16.82 4.82 37.87
C GLN A 1008 16.38 5.99 38.75
N TRP A 1009 15.80 5.70 39.91
CA TRP A 1009 15.30 6.71 40.86
C TRP A 1009 16.39 7.53 41.59
N ASP A 1010 17.69 7.26 41.35
CA ASP A 1010 18.77 7.81 42.20
C ASP A 1010 20.16 7.92 41.51
N LYS A 1011 20.23 7.91 40.16
CA LYS A 1011 21.51 8.04 39.43
C LYS A 1011 21.53 9.26 38.51
N GLN A 1012 22.71 9.85 38.40
CA GLN A 1012 22.99 10.99 37.54
C GLN A 1012 22.92 10.56 36.07
N ALA A 1013 21.91 11.07 35.37
CA ALA A 1013 21.66 11.16 33.92
C ALA A 1013 21.89 9.90 33.05
N GLN A 1014 20.79 9.44 32.45
CA GLN A 1014 20.73 8.47 31.35
C GLN A 1014 21.27 9.05 30.02
N TYR A 1015 21.51 10.36 29.95
CA TYR A 1015 21.82 11.14 28.74
C TYR A 1015 23.01 12.11 28.89
N ASP A 1016 24.05 11.77 29.65
CA ASP A 1016 25.24 12.62 29.75
C ASP A 1016 25.94 12.76 28.38
N ALA A 1017 25.87 13.96 27.81
CA ALA A 1017 26.55 14.33 26.58
C ALA A 1017 28.04 13.97 26.67
N THR A 1018 28.49 13.04 25.83
CA THR A 1018 29.90 12.70 25.70
C THR A 1018 30.68 13.87 25.10
N SER A 1019 31.11 14.80 25.96
CA SER A 1019 32.11 15.80 25.62
C SER A 1019 33.50 15.16 25.53
N SER A 1020 33.74 14.36 24.48
CA SER A 1020 35.09 13.90 24.15
C SER A 1020 35.80 14.89 23.21
N ASN A 1021 35.98 16.13 23.67
CA ASN A 1021 36.95 17.04 23.04
C ASN A 1021 38.22 17.13 23.88
N THR A 1022 39.25 16.46 23.35
CA THR A 1022 40.64 16.52 23.79
C THR A 1022 41.12 17.97 23.89
N HIS A 1023 41.33 18.47 25.11
CA HIS A 1023 42.11 19.69 25.33
C HIS A 1023 43.49 19.37 25.91
N THR A 1024 44.42 19.30 24.95
CA THR A 1024 45.86 19.51 25.05
C THR A 1024 46.22 20.60 26.07
N VAL A 1025 46.93 20.23 27.13
CA VAL A 1025 47.48 21.14 28.13
C VAL A 1025 48.67 21.90 27.53
N TRP A 1026 48.55 23.22 27.37
CA TRP A 1026 49.67 24.14 27.16
C TRP A 1026 49.69 25.25 28.23
N TRP A 1027 50.88 25.43 28.79
CA TRP A 1027 51.25 26.36 29.87
C TRP A 1027 51.47 27.79 29.40
N ILE A 1028 51.07 28.82 30.18
CA ILE A 1028 51.81 30.09 30.35
C ILE A 1028 51.69 30.65 31.80
N LEU A 1029 52.83 30.57 32.51
CA LEU A 1029 53.51 31.52 33.42
C LEU A 1029 52.75 32.58 34.27
N ALA A 1030 52.89 32.43 35.60
CA ALA A 1030 53.48 33.39 36.55
C ALA A 1030 53.67 32.65 37.90
N GLY A 1031 54.86 32.25 38.35
CA GLY A 1031 55.95 33.11 38.85
C GLY A 1031 55.91 33.18 40.38
N VAL A 1032 56.68 32.34 41.09
CA VAL A 1032 57.49 32.67 42.31
C VAL A 1032 58.40 31.47 42.64
N SER A 1033 59.65 31.82 42.92
CA SER A 1033 60.86 31.04 43.17
C SER A 1033 60.82 30.05 44.35
N VAL A 1034 61.66 29.00 44.30
CA VAL A 1034 62.76 28.64 45.25
C VAL A 1034 63.27 27.19 44.99
N ILE A 1035 64.44 27.09 44.34
CA ILE A 1035 65.68 26.37 44.73
C ILE A 1035 65.69 24.82 44.97
N VAL A 1036 66.42 24.10 44.06
CA VAL A 1036 67.52 23.09 44.30
C VAL A 1036 67.11 21.70 44.88
N VAL A 1037 67.50 20.50 44.41
CA VAL A 1037 68.69 20.00 43.65
C VAL A 1037 68.46 18.58 43.05
N VAL A 1038 69.02 18.38 41.84
CA VAL A 1038 69.79 17.25 41.24
C VAL A 1038 69.50 15.76 41.58
N GLY A 1039 69.38 14.99 40.49
CA GLY A 1039 69.90 13.62 40.32
C GLY A 1039 68.81 12.62 39.91
N GLY A 1040 68.85 11.84 38.85
CA GLY A 1040 69.91 11.46 37.92
C GLY A 1040 69.75 9.97 37.58
N ILE A 1041 69.73 9.66 36.27
CA ILE A 1041 70.19 8.41 35.64
C ILE A 1041 69.23 7.19 35.60
N ALA A 1042 68.74 7.00 34.38
CA ALA A 1042 68.48 5.78 33.60
C ALA A 1042 69.08 4.43 34.07
N LEU A 1043 68.31 3.34 33.89
CA LEU A 1043 68.58 2.25 32.92
C LEU A 1043 67.81 0.96 33.29
N LEU A 1044 67.16 0.42 32.24
CA LEU A 1044 67.08 -0.99 31.82
C LEU A 1044 66.40 -2.08 32.68
N SER A 1045 65.56 -2.79 31.93
CA SER A 1045 65.44 -4.25 31.82
C SER A 1045 64.37 -4.97 32.65
N SER A 1046 63.33 -5.37 31.90
CA SER A 1046 62.74 -6.72 31.81
C SER A 1046 62.63 -7.57 33.09
N ARG A 1047 61.40 -7.94 33.45
CA ARG A 1047 60.83 -9.28 33.18
C ARG A 1047 59.52 -9.47 33.94
N SER A 1048 58.49 -9.84 33.17
CA SER A 1048 57.53 -10.92 33.41
C SER A 1048 57.03 -11.18 34.85
N ARG A 1049 55.71 -11.06 35.04
CA ARG A 1049 54.74 -12.17 35.18
C ARG A 1049 53.54 -11.74 36.03
N THR A 1050 52.37 -11.92 35.42
CA THR A 1050 51.12 -12.44 36.03
C THR A 1050 50.73 -11.92 37.41
N SER A 1051 49.70 -11.08 37.45
CA SER A 1051 48.33 -11.49 37.79
C SER A 1051 47.37 -10.41 37.33
#